data_AF-Q30PG8-F1
#
_entry.id   AF-Q30PG8-F1
#
_cell.length_a   1.000
_cell.length_b   1.000
_cell.length_c   1.000
_cell.angle_alpha   90.00
_cell.angle_beta   90.00
_cell.angle_gamma   90.00
#
_symmetry.space_group_name_H-M   'P 1'
#
loop_
_entity.id
_entity.type
_entity.pdbx_description
1 polymer ?
#
loop_
_entity_poly.entity_id
_entity_poly.type
_entity_poly.pdbx_seq_one_letter_code
_entity_poly.pdbx_strand_id
1 'polypeptide(L)'
;MNNKKFTFIDLFAGIGGFHQAMHELGGECVFASEIDIYARKTYKYNFKKYSPELFENGLFNEDIKTIMPEEIPDFDLLCAGFPCQPFSQAGKKYGFDDNHKSERGNLFFDIAEIIKVKRPKAFFLENVRGLVNHDNGNTFKTIQHILTEELGYSFYHQIIKASDYGLPQLRPRTFMIGFRDEDILKGFNFPPKIPLKFNMSDVWGGECSREIGFTVRVGGRGSNIDDRRNWDAYLVNGEVKRLSFKEAQKIQGFPDDFHFPVSPTHSMKQLGNSVAIDAVKAVGSKVIEYMNNLNKRGKPMNKTNNKGEWSELFAFIKILLEQKLLLSDKELNPTGDFFKINKITTENLDLEFIPVSDFKIKSIHTKTKEEAEIDISSIITDETLTNILNQIKAGSGTFEINDFEIIQTALGFSIVKGGNSSQKADIVLDIEHNTFVKENEGFGIKSYLGSKPTLLNASGNTNFMFEIDGLDNSKISEINQISTATKLRDRIVAINKNGGTFRYLKAEKDTMNYNLKMVDNVLPEIIGYLLMAFYGNRISNLSDIVNYLCDYTDILTHLDIDDKAMLINKLKKFLVDILLGFFAGEKWNGSYASNGTIVVKENGDLITFHIINMENLKNYLFENIKLDTPSTSRHKFGTIIQDKTKNYFKLNLQLRF
;
A
#
# COMPACT_ATOMS: atom_id res chain seq x y z
N MET A 1 -34.18 8.80 2.19
CA MET A 1 -32.76 8.90 2.57
C MET A 1 -31.95 8.73 1.29
N ASN A 2 -31.29 9.80 0.81
CA ASN A 2 -30.46 9.72 -0.39
C ASN A 2 -29.27 8.80 -0.10
N ASN A 3 -29.03 7.82 -0.97
CA ASN A 3 -27.92 6.90 -0.86
C ASN A 3 -26.63 7.67 -1.18
N LYS A 4 -25.92 8.14 -0.14
CA LYS A 4 -24.72 8.99 -0.26
C LYS A 4 -23.61 8.23 -1.00
N LYS A 5 -23.00 8.86 -2.02
CA LYS A 5 -21.96 8.21 -2.85
C LYS A 5 -20.53 8.48 -2.34
N PHE A 6 -20.30 9.65 -1.74
CA PHE A 6 -19.01 10.08 -1.19
C PHE A 6 -19.22 11.28 -0.25
N THR A 7 -18.21 11.59 0.56
CA THR A 7 -18.16 12.76 1.44
C THR A 7 -17.13 13.76 0.96
N PHE A 8 -17.38 15.06 1.15
CA PHE A 8 -16.44 16.11 0.74
C PHE A 8 -16.44 17.30 1.70
N ILE A 9 -15.39 18.11 1.61
CA ILE A 9 -15.31 19.40 2.30
C ILE A 9 -15.20 20.55 1.30
N ASP A 10 -15.71 21.73 1.68
CA ASP A 10 -15.77 22.93 0.84
C ASP A 10 -15.03 24.10 1.51
N LEU A 11 -13.76 24.28 1.15
CA LEU A 11 -12.90 25.33 1.70
C LEU A 11 -12.92 26.58 0.82
N PHE A 12 -12.90 27.76 1.44
CA PHE A 12 -13.09 29.05 0.74
C PHE A 12 -14.41 29.03 -0.03
N ALA A 13 -15.45 28.57 0.66
CA ALA A 13 -16.68 28.06 0.06
C ALA A 13 -17.44 29.13 -0.75
N GLY A 14 -17.28 30.41 -0.40
CA GLY A 14 -18.00 31.53 -0.99
C GLY A 14 -19.51 31.31 -0.86
N ILE A 15 -20.19 31.22 -2.00
CA ILE A 15 -21.61 30.90 -2.08
C ILE A 15 -21.89 29.43 -2.42
N GLY A 16 -20.89 28.55 -2.33
CA GLY A 16 -21.01 27.10 -2.45
C GLY A 16 -21.11 26.60 -3.88
N GLY A 17 -20.30 27.13 -4.78
CA GLY A 17 -20.26 26.59 -6.15
C GLY A 17 -19.74 25.15 -6.21
N PHE A 18 -18.73 24.81 -5.40
CA PHE A 18 -18.31 23.41 -5.22
C PHE A 18 -19.39 22.59 -4.52
N HIS A 19 -19.99 23.10 -3.43
CA HIS A 19 -21.09 22.42 -2.74
C HIS A 19 -22.22 22.04 -3.70
N GLN A 20 -22.71 23.00 -4.49
CA GLN A 20 -23.78 22.77 -5.46
C GLN A 20 -23.40 21.66 -6.45
N ALA A 21 -22.20 21.74 -7.05
CA ALA A 21 -21.74 20.75 -8.03
C ALA A 21 -21.58 19.34 -7.42
N MET A 22 -20.95 19.22 -6.25
CA MET A 22 -20.72 17.94 -5.59
C MET A 22 -22.02 17.33 -5.04
N HIS A 23 -22.92 18.16 -4.51
CA HIS A 23 -24.24 17.72 -4.05
C HIS A 23 -25.07 17.13 -5.19
N GLU A 24 -25.09 17.78 -6.36
CA GLU A 24 -25.74 17.25 -7.57
C GLU A 24 -25.12 15.94 -8.08
N LEU A 25 -23.86 15.66 -7.74
CA LEU A 25 -23.17 14.39 -8.05
C LEU A 25 -23.40 13.31 -6.98
N GLY A 26 -24.17 13.61 -5.92
CA GLY A 26 -24.51 12.69 -4.83
C GLY A 26 -23.52 12.72 -3.66
N GLY A 27 -22.73 13.78 -3.54
CA GLY A 27 -21.81 14.01 -2.44
C GLY A 27 -22.48 14.64 -1.23
N GLU A 28 -21.99 14.30 -0.03
CA GLU A 28 -22.36 14.96 1.22
C GLU A 28 -21.25 15.91 1.68
N CYS A 29 -21.60 17.16 1.98
CA CYS A 29 -20.68 18.13 2.55
C CYS A 29 -20.60 17.95 4.07
N VAL A 30 -19.45 17.49 4.58
CA VAL A 30 -19.25 17.24 6.02
C VAL A 30 -18.54 18.38 6.73
N PHE A 31 -17.92 19.31 6.00
CA PHE A 31 -17.30 20.51 6.55
C PHE A 31 -17.20 21.60 5.48
N ALA A 32 -17.37 22.85 5.88
CA ALA A 32 -17.18 24.00 5.01
C ALA A 32 -16.58 25.18 5.77
N SER A 33 -15.77 26.01 5.11
CA SER A 33 -15.16 27.20 5.71
C SER A 33 -15.28 28.43 4.79
N GLU A 34 -15.82 29.53 5.33
CA GLU A 34 -15.99 30.81 4.63
C GLU A 34 -16.01 31.97 5.62
N ILE A 35 -15.20 33.00 5.37
CA ILE A 35 -14.98 34.13 6.29
C ILE A 35 -15.87 35.35 5.99
N ASP A 36 -16.28 35.56 4.73
CA ASP A 36 -17.13 36.70 4.33
C ASP A 36 -18.56 36.48 4.83
N ILE A 37 -18.99 37.33 5.76
CA ILE A 37 -20.30 37.24 6.41
C ILE A 37 -21.48 37.25 5.42
N TYR A 38 -21.37 37.95 4.29
CA TYR A 38 -22.44 38.01 3.30
C TYR A 38 -22.49 36.72 2.48
N ALA A 39 -21.33 36.17 2.13
CA ALA A 39 -21.21 34.86 1.48
C ALA A 39 -21.77 33.76 2.40
N ARG A 40 -21.39 33.75 3.69
CA ARG A 40 -21.96 32.83 4.70
C ARG A 40 -23.48 32.90 4.77
N LYS A 41 -24.07 34.11 4.75
CA LYS A 41 -25.53 34.29 4.75
C LYS A 41 -26.18 33.63 3.54
N THR A 42 -25.55 33.77 2.37
CA THR A 42 -26.05 33.22 1.11
C THR A 42 -25.87 31.69 1.06
N TYR A 43 -24.71 31.20 1.48
CA TYR A 43 -24.42 29.77 1.61
C TYR A 43 -25.44 29.07 2.52
N LYS A 44 -25.63 29.60 3.73
CA LYS A 44 -26.57 29.04 4.71
C LYS A 44 -28.01 29.05 4.20
N TYR A 45 -28.42 30.09 3.49
CA TYR A 45 -29.78 30.18 2.94
C TYR A 45 -30.07 29.05 1.95
N ASN A 46 -29.10 28.72 1.08
CA ASN A 46 -29.31 27.74 0.02
C ASN A 46 -29.06 26.29 0.48
N PHE A 47 -28.06 26.05 1.34
CA PHE A 47 -27.64 24.69 1.68
C PHE A 47 -28.18 24.16 3.01
N LYS A 48 -28.70 24.99 3.92
CA LYS A 48 -29.26 24.50 5.19
C LYS A 48 -30.40 23.50 5.00
N LYS A 49 -31.18 23.65 3.91
CA LYS A 49 -32.24 22.70 3.55
C LYS A 49 -31.72 21.32 3.13
N TYR A 50 -30.51 21.24 2.57
CA TYR A 50 -29.95 20.02 1.99
C TYR A 50 -28.90 19.36 2.88
N SER A 51 -28.18 20.16 3.67
CA SER A 51 -27.07 19.76 4.52
C SER A 51 -27.27 20.35 5.93
N PRO A 52 -28.36 20.00 6.65
CA PRO A 52 -28.67 20.60 7.96
C PRO A 52 -27.60 20.31 9.01
N GLU A 53 -27.06 19.09 9.01
CA GLU A 53 -26.02 18.63 9.96
C GLU A 53 -24.76 19.50 9.92
N LEU A 54 -24.39 20.02 8.75
CA LEU A 54 -23.27 20.95 8.58
C LEU A 54 -23.43 22.21 9.47
N PHE A 55 -24.65 22.71 9.61
CA PHE A 55 -24.94 23.92 10.38
C PHE A 55 -25.29 23.63 11.84
N GLU A 56 -25.97 22.52 12.11
CA GLU A 56 -26.41 22.13 13.45
C GLU A 56 -25.23 21.66 14.31
N ASN A 57 -24.25 20.99 13.71
CA ASN A 57 -23.08 20.46 14.41
C ASN A 57 -21.90 21.46 14.45
N GLY A 58 -22.09 22.71 14.01
CA GLY A 58 -21.02 23.72 14.02
C GLY A 58 -19.91 23.48 12.99
N LEU A 59 -20.15 22.66 11.97
CA LEU A 59 -19.18 22.27 10.93
C LEU A 59 -19.08 23.28 9.77
N PHE A 60 -19.79 24.40 9.87
CA PHE A 60 -19.62 25.57 8.99
C PHE A 60 -18.71 26.62 9.65
N ASN A 61 -17.41 26.36 9.56
CA ASN A 61 -16.34 27.17 10.16
C ASN A 61 -16.23 28.58 9.54
N GLU A 62 -15.83 29.58 10.34
CA GLU A 62 -15.68 30.98 9.91
C GLU A 62 -14.30 31.27 9.33
N ASP A 63 -13.24 30.97 10.08
CA ASP A 63 -11.86 31.19 9.66
C ASP A 63 -11.11 29.86 9.70
N ILE A 64 -10.63 29.42 8.53
CA ILE A 64 -9.90 28.16 8.37
C ILE A 64 -8.66 28.08 9.26
N LYS A 65 -8.11 29.22 9.70
CA LYS A 65 -6.95 29.28 10.59
C LYS A 65 -7.26 28.99 12.05
N THR A 66 -8.55 28.95 12.40
CA THR A 66 -9.00 28.76 13.79
C THR A 66 -9.35 27.32 14.12
N ILE A 67 -9.50 26.45 13.10
CA ILE A 67 -9.82 25.04 13.27
C ILE A 67 -8.54 24.21 13.24
N MET A 68 -8.41 23.25 14.16
CA MET A 68 -7.35 22.26 14.06
C MET A 68 -7.75 21.21 13.01
N PRO A 69 -6.86 20.80 12.09
CA PRO A 69 -7.18 19.79 11.08
C PRO A 69 -7.81 18.51 11.66
N GLU A 70 -7.40 18.08 12.85
CA GLU A 70 -7.92 16.91 13.55
C GLU A 70 -9.41 17.02 13.92
N GLU A 71 -9.94 18.23 14.08
CA GLU A 71 -11.35 18.49 14.41
C GLU A 71 -12.26 18.42 13.17
N ILE A 72 -11.69 18.47 11.96
CA ILE A 72 -12.46 18.31 10.73
C ILE A 72 -12.88 16.82 10.62
N PRO A 73 -14.15 16.49 10.35
CA PRO A 73 -14.58 15.10 10.11
C PRO A 73 -13.77 14.41 9.01
N ASP A 74 -13.75 13.08 8.98
CA ASP A 74 -13.17 12.35 7.83
C ASP A 74 -13.98 12.60 6.55
N PHE A 75 -13.29 12.69 5.42
CA PHE A 75 -13.92 12.94 4.11
C PHE A 75 -13.13 12.30 2.96
N ASP A 76 -13.81 12.08 1.84
CA ASP A 76 -13.20 11.49 0.64
C ASP A 76 -12.51 12.54 -0.26
N LEU A 77 -13.15 13.70 -0.47
CA LEU A 77 -12.72 14.73 -1.42
C LEU A 77 -12.54 16.10 -0.76
N LEU A 78 -11.38 16.74 -0.95
CA LEU A 78 -11.17 18.15 -0.61
C LEU A 78 -11.50 19.04 -1.81
N CYS A 79 -12.40 20.01 -1.66
CA CYS A 79 -12.64 21.07 -2.66
C CYS A 79 -12.19 22.43 -2.12
N ALA A 80 -11.45 23.20 -2.94
CA ALA A 80 -11.02 24.55 -2.54
C ALA A 80 -10.79 25.50 -3.71
N GLY A 81 -11.51 26.62 -3.74
CA GLY A 81 -11.27 27.76 -4.64
C GLY A 81 -10.48 28.86 -3.92
N PHE A 82 -9.18 28.64 -3.68
CA PHE A 82 -8.43 29.47 -2.75
C PHE A 82 -7.93 30.80 -3.37
N PRO A 83 -7.80 31.88 -2.58
CA PRO A 83 -7.25 33.15 -3.07
C PRO A 83 -5.80 33.03 -3.56
N CYS A 84 -5.49 33.65 -4.70
CA CYS A 84 -4.12 33.70 -5.26
C CYS A 84 -3.25 34.70 -4.48
N GLN A 85 -2.37 34.21 -3.60
CA GLN A 85 -1.38 35.01 -2.88
C GLN A 85 0.05 34.55 -3.23
N PRO A 86 1.03 35.47 -3.37
CA PRO A 86 2.42 35.11 -3.61
C PRO A 86 2.99 34.32 -2.41
N PHE A 87 3.84 33.32 -2.67
CA PHE A 87 4.72 32.75 -1.65
C PHE A 87 5.92 33.70 -1.46
N SER A 88 6.33 33.95 -0.21
CA SER A 88 7.49 34.82 0.06
C SER A 88 8.79 34.12 -0.38
N GLN A 89 9.90 34.87 -0.56
CA GLN A 89 11.19 34.37 -1.09
C GLN A 89 11.94 33.35 -0.19
N ALA A 90 11.29 32.72 0.78
CA ALA A 90 11.90 31.78 1.72
C ALA A 90 11.98 30.32 1.20
N GLY A 91 11.64 30.06 -0.07
CA GLY A 91 11.60 28.73 -0.71
C GLY A 91 12.93 27.99 -0.89
N LYS A 92 13.92 28.19 -0.02
CA LYS A 92 15.18 27.45 0.03
C LYS A 92 15.29 26.48 1.22
N LYS A 93 14.24 26.31 2.02
CA LYS A 93 14.20 25.34 3.12
C LYS A 93 13.12 24.30 2.81
N TYR A 94 13.54 23.18 2.21
CA TYR A 94 12.65 22.07 1.90
C TYR A 94 12.54 21.16 3.13
N GLY A 95 11.33 21.01 3.66
CA GLY A 95 10.99 20.09 4.74
C GLY A 95 9.83 20.59 5.60
N PHE A 96 8.77 19.78 5.74
CA PHE A 96 7.64 20.05 6.63
C PHE A 96 8.05 20.31 8.09
N ASP A 97 9.22 19.77 8.51
CA ASP A 97 9.79 19.93 9.85
C ASP A 97 10.57 21.25 10.03
N ASP A 98 10.99 21.90 8.94
CA ASP A 98 11.83 23.10 8.96
C ASP A 98 11.04 24.37 8.59
N ASN A 99 10.26 24.86 9.57
CA ASN A 99 9.75 26.24 9.68
C ASN A 99 8.66 26.75 8.70
N HIS A 100 7.50 26.09 8.61
CA HIS A 100 6.25 26.74 8.12
C HIS A 100 5.68 27.84 9.05
N LYS A 101 6.26 28.05 10.24
CA LYS A 101 5.79 29.10 11.17
C LYS A 101 5.87 30.52 10.59
N SER A 102 6.75 30.79 9.61
CA SER A 102 6.85 32.08 8.93
C SER A 102 5.88 32.27 7.76
N GLU A 103 5.18 31.22 7.31
CA GLU A 103 4.35 31.22 6.09
C GLU A 103 2.84 31.29 6.38
N ARG A 104 2.45 31.43 7.66
CA ARG A 104 1.08 31.52 8.19
C ARG A 104 0.15 32.54 7.51
N GLY A 105 0.64 33.34 6.57
CA GLY A 105 -0.18 34.25 5.75
C GLY A 105 -0.91 33.56 4.60
N ASN A 106 -0.32 32.54 3.97
CA ASN A 106 -0.81 31.99 2.70
C ASN A 106 -1.75 30.78 2.90
N LEU A 107 -2.98 30.94 2.43
CA LEU A 107 -4.09 30.01 2.61
C LEU A 107 -3.90 28.63 1.95
N PHE A 108 -2.93 28.49 1.03
CA PHE A 108 -2.57 27.19 0.48
C PHE A 108 -1.94 26.26 1.52
N PHE A 109 -1.15 26.78 2.47
CA PHE A 109 -0.54 25.94 3.50
C PHE A 109 -1.58 25.40 4.48
N ASP A 110 -2.66 26.15 4.74
CA ASP A 110 -3.79 25.65 5.52
C ASP A 110 -4.47 24.45 4.80
N ILE A 111 -4.58 24.50 3.46
CA ILE A 111 -5.04 23.34 2.66
C ILE A 111 -4.07 22.17 2.77
N ALA A 112 -2.77 22.43 2.61
CA ALA A 112 -1.74 21.39 2.63
C ALA A 112 -1.69 20.66 3.99
N GLU A 113 -1.83 21.39 5.10
CA GLU A 113 -1.89 20.82 6.44
C GLU A 113 -3.14 19.94 6.63
N ILE A 114 -4.31 20.38 6.14
CA ILE A 114 -5.52 19.56 6.16
C ILE A 114 -5.33 18.28 5.34
N ILE A 115 -4.73 18.36 4.14
CA ILE A 115 -4.42 17.18 3.32
C ILE A 115 -3.45 16.24 4.03
N LYS A 116 -2.45 16.79 4.72
CA LYS A 116 -1.46 16.02 5.49
C LYS A 116 -2.11 15.23 6.61
N VAL A 117 -2.94 15.87 7.43
CA VAL A 117 -3.58 15.25 8.59
C VAL A 117 -4.72 14.33 8.19
N LYS A 118 -5.65 14.81 7.35
CA LYS A 118 -6.88 14.08 7.00
C LYS A 118 -6.67 13.04 5.90
N ARG A 119 -5.61 13.18 5.11
CA ARG A 119 -5.26 12.27 3.99
C ARG A 119 -6.48 11.94 3.11
N PRO A 120 -7.21 12.90 2.49
CA PRO A 120 -8.35 12.56 1.64
C PRO A 120 -7.97 11.65 0.46
N LYS A 121 -8.95 11.00 -0.15
CA LYS A 121 -8.70 10.17 -1.35
C LYS A 121 -8.32 11.02 -2.56
N ALA A 122 -8.87 12.23 -2.65
CA ALA A 122 -8.55 13.17 -3.71
C ALA A 122 -8.65 14.62 -3.25
N PHE A 123 -8.02 15.52 -3.99
CA PHE A 123 -8.26 16.96 -3.90
C PHE A 123 -8.67 17.54 -5.26
N PHE A 124 -9.46 18.60 -5.21
CA PHE A 124 -9.87 19.42 -6.34
C PHE A 124 -9.71 20.89 -5.97
N LEU A 125 -8.61 21.48 -6.42
CA LEU A 125 -8.29 22.88 -6.21
C LEU A 125 -8.59 23.69 -7.49
N GLU A 126 -9.06 24.92 -7.30
CA GLU A 126 -9.32 25.89 -8.37
C GLU A 126 -8.57 27.19 -8.11
N ASN A 127 -8.07 27.81 -9.19
CA ASN A 127 -7.53 29.16 -9.14
C ASN A 127 -7.61 29.87 -10.50
N VAL A 128 -7.26 31.16 -10.54
CA VAL A 128 -7.15 31.93 -11.77
C VAL A 128 -6.07 31.35 -12.69
N ARG A 129 -6.27 31.42 -14.02
CA ARG A 129 -5.29 30.92 -15.01
C ARG A 129 -3.88 31.53 -14.85
N GLY A 130 -3.79 32.71 -14.25
CA GLY A 130 -2.52 33.43 -14.05
C GLY A 130 -1.60 32.75 -13.04
N LEU A 131 -2.14 31.91 -12.13
CA LEU A 131 -1.35 31.20 -11.12
C LEU A 131 -0.22 30.36 -11.75
N VAL A 132 -0.48 29.73 -12.90
CA VAL A 132 0.48 28.87 -13.61
C VAL A 132 1.77 29.62 -13.97
N ASN A 133 1.65 30.92 -14.27
CA ASN A 133 2.78 31.77 -14.68
C ASN A 133 3.19 32.76 -13.57
N HIS A 134 2.54 32.73 -12.41
CA HIS A 134 2.80 33.66 -11.33
C HIS A 134 4.20 33.45 -10.77
N ASP A 135 4.91 34.54 -10.47
CA ASP A 135 6.32 34.51 -10.03
C ASP A 135 7.20 33.63 -10.92
N ASN A 136 7.13 33.84 -12.25
CA ASN A 136 7.82 33.04 -13.27
C ASN A 136 7.54 31.52 -13.16
N GLY A 137 6.35 31.15 -12.68
CA GLY A 137 5.91 29.78 -12.47
C GLY A 137 6.39 29.13 -11.17
N ASN A 138 7.15 29.84 -10.32
CA ASN A 138 7.64 29.29 -9.06
C ASN A 138 6.49 28.94 -8.11
N THR A 139 5.48 29.81 -8.01
CA THR A 139 4.32 29.56 -7.14
C THR A 139 3.63 28.25 -7.52
N PHE A 140 3.39 28.02 -8.80
CA PHE A 140 2.78 26.78 -9.27
C PHE A 140 3.66 25.55 -9.02
N LYS A 141 4.97 25.66 -9.24
CA LYS A 141 5.95 24.60 -8.96
C LYS A 141 6.01 24.24 -7.47
N THR A 142 5.95 25.23 -6.58
CA THR A 142 5.91 25.01 -5.13
C THR A 142 4.64 24.26 -4.72
N ILE A 143 3.48 24.67 -5.23
CA ILE A 143 2.21 23.94 -5.00
C ILE A 143 2.32 22.49 -5.46
N GLN A 144 2.82 22.28 -6.68
CA GLN A 144 3.00 20.95 -7.24
C GLN A 144 3.96 20.11 -6.39
N HIS A 145 5.12 20.67 -6.01
CA HIS A 145 6.12 19.98 -5.19
C HIS A 145 5.57 19.54 -3.82
N ILE A 146 4.87 20.43 -3.12
CA ILE A 146 4.27 20.11 -1.81
C ILE A 146 3.25 18.98 -1.96
N LEU A 147 2.37 19.06 -2.98
CA LEU A 147 1.34 18.04 -3.18
C LEU A 147 1.93 16.70 -3.61
N THR A 148 2.98 16.68 -4.45
CA THR A 148 3.59 15.44 -4.96
C THR A 148 4.67 14.87 -4.06
N GLU A 149 5.74 15.63 -3.81
CA GLU A 149 6.94 15.11 -3.14
C GLU A 149 6.78 15.05 -1.62
N GLU A 150 6.06 16.00 -1.03
CA GLU A 150 5.90 16.06 0.43
C GLU A 150 4.65 15.32 0.91
N LEU A 151 3.54 15.46 0.19
CA LEU A 151 2.27 14.83 0.55
C LEU A 151 2.00 13.52 -0.20
N GLY A 152 2.77 13.17 -1.24
CA GLY A 152 2.62 11.88 -1.93
C GLY A 152 1.31 11.70 -2.70
N TYR A 153 0.75 12.78 -3.24
CA TYR A 153 -0.41 12.72 -4.15
C TYR A 153 0.07 12.82 -5.60
N SER A 154 -0.75 12.32 -6.52
CA SER A 154 -0.58 12.71 -7.92
C SER A 154 -1.01 14.15 -8.18
N PHE A 155 -0.64 14.67 -9.35
CA PHE A 155 -0.95 16.04 -9.71
C PHE A 155 -1.25 16.18 -11.20
N TYR A 156 -2.50 16.52 -11.50
CA TYR A 156 -3.00 16.83 -12.84
C TYR A 156 -3.48 18.27 -12.86
N HIS A 157 -3.18 18.97 -13.94
CA HIS A 157 -3.65 20.34 -14.10
C HIS A 157 -4.11 20.62 -15.52
N GLN A 158 -5.17 21.44 -15.65
CA GLN A 158 -5.64 21.91 -16.95
C GLN A 158 -6.29 23.29 -16.82
N ILE A 159 -6.11 24.12 -17.85
CA ILE A 159 -6.89 25.35 -17.98
C ILE A 159 -8.27 25.02 -18.55
N ILE A 160 -9.29 25.14 -17.70
CA ILE A 160 -10.69 24.86 -18.00
C ILE A 160 -11.41 26.17 -18.31
N LYS A 161 -12.15 26.22 -19.42
CA LYS A 161 -12.99 27.36 -19.81
C LYS A 161 -14.46 27.00 -19.61
N ALA A 162 -15.23 27.85 -18.94
CA ALA A 162 -16.68 27.61 -18.77
C ALA A 162 -17.42 27.39 -20.12
N SER A 163 -17.00 28.09 -21.18
CA SER A 163 -17.50 27.91 -22.56
C SER A 163 -17.28 26.52 -23.15
N ASP A 164 -16.28 25.79 -22.69
CA ASP A 164 -15.98 24.43 -23.15
C ASP A 164 -16.84 23.39 -22.41
N TYR A 165 -17.67 23.82 -21.45
CA TYR A 165 -18.49 22.98 -20.59
C TYR A 165 -19.94 23.50 -20.47
N GLY A 166 -20.48 24.05 -21.56
CA GLY A 166 -21.91 24.33 -21.67
C GLY A 166 -22.36 25.73 -21.23
N LEU A 167 -21.49 26.55 -20.63
CA LEU A 167 -21.85 27.88 -20.12
C LEU A 167 -21.33 29.01 -21.01
N PRO A 168 -22.14 30.01 -21.39
CA PRO A 168 -21.71 31.08 -22.29
C PRO A 168 -20.88 32.16 -21.57
N GLN A 169 -19.76 31.77 -20.98
CA GLN A 169 -18.87 32.67 -20.24
C GLN A 169 -17.39 32.40 -20.56
N LEU A 170 -16.66 33.47 -20.91
CA LEU A 170 -15.21 33.43 -21.10
C LEU A 170 -14.50 33.43 -19.75
N ARG A 171 -14.54 32.30 -19.03
CA ARG A 171 -13.95 32.15 -17.68
C ARG A 171 -12.91 31.02 -17.69
N PRO A 172 -11.66 31.29 -18.10
CA PRO A 172 -10.55 30.33 -17.96
C PRO A 172 -10.06 30.28 -16.51
N ARG A 173 -9.94 29.07 -15.96
CA ARG A 173 -9.43 28.77 -14.61
C ARG A 173 -8.49 27.59 -14.65
N THR A 174 -7.50 27.56 -13.76
CA THR A 174 -6.64 26.40 -13.59
C THR A 174 -7.29 25.48 -12.56
N PHE A 175 -7.58 24.26 -12.97
CA PHE A 175 -8.05 23.21 -12.07
C PHE A 175 -6.87 22.29 -11.78
N MET A 176 -6.66 21.97 -10.52
CA MET A 176 -5.59 21.10 -10.04
C MET A 176 -6.23 19.95 -9.28
N ILE A 177 -6.00 18.74 -9.78
CA ILE A 177 -6.59 17.50 -9.28
C ILE A 177 -5.46 16.59 -8.83
N GLY A 178 -5.63 15.90 -7.72
CA GLY A 178 -4.68 14.87 -7.31
C GLY A 178 -5.37 13.78 -6.52
N PHE A 179 -4.80 12.60 -6.60
CA PHE A 179 -5.31 11.39 -5.98
C PHE A 179 -4.26 10.81 -5.05
N ARG A 180 -4.71 10.34 -3.89
CA ARG A 180 -3.86 9.59 -2.96
C ARG A 180 -3.66 8.19 -3.51
N ASP A 181 -2.47 7.64 -3.33
CA ASP A 181 -2.16 6.25 -3.66
C ASP A 181 -2.50 5.95 -5.15
N GLU A 182 -2.08 6.81 -6.10
CA GLU A 182 -2.33 6.60 -7.54
C GLU A 182 -1.22 5.81 -8.24
N ASP A 183 0.03 5.88 -7.75
CA ASP A 183 1.23 5.20 -8.26
C ASP A 183 1.28 4.97 -9.79
N ILE A 184 1.09 3.71 -10.24
CA ILE A 184 1.22 3.24 -11.63
C ILE A 184 -0.02 3.58 -12.46
N LEU A 185 -1.14 3.96 -11.84
CA LEU A 185 -2.41 4.18 -12.51
C LEU A 185 -2.52 5.54 -13.18
N LYS A 186 -1.42 6.29 -13.34
CA LYS A 186 -1.42 7.63 -13.96
C LYS A 186 -2.23 7.62 -15.27
N GLY A 187 -3.37 8.30 -15.24
CA GLY A 187 -4.33 8.18 -16.32
C GLY A 187 -5.62 8.98 -16.12
N PHE A 188 -5.69 9.81 -15.08
CA PHE A 188 -6.79 10.77 -14.96
C PHE A 188 -6.79 11.68 -16.18
N ASN A 189 -7.94 11.71 -16.88
CA ASN A 189 -8.17 12.59 -18.00
C ASN A 189 -9.30 13.55 -17.66
N PHE A 190 -9.05 14.84 -17.90
CA PHE A 190 -10.10 15.84 -17.82
C PHE A 190 -11.22 15.53 -18.83
N PRO A 191 -12.48 15.87 -18.52
CA PRO A 191 -13.61 15.60 -19.39
C PRO A 191 -13.43 16.27 -20.76
N PRO A 192 -13.87 15.63 -21.85
CA PRO A 192 -13.89 16.26 -23.16
C PRO A 192 -14.80 17.48 -23.15
N LYS A 193 -14.54 18.41 -24.07
CA LYS A 193 -15.32 19.63 -24.22
C LYS A 193 -16.71 19.28 -24.73
N ILE A 194 -17.71 20.03 -24.27
CA ILE A 194 -19.10 19.94 -24.74
C ILE A 194 -19.55 21.29 -25.30
N PRO A 195 -20.46 21.30 -26.29
CA PRO A 195 -21.01 22.54 -26.84
C PRO A 195 -21.81 23.32 -25.78
N LEU A 196 -22.05 24.61 -26.06
CA LEU A 196 -22.88 25.47 -25.21
C LEU A 196 -24.28 24.89 -25.03
N LYS A 197 -24.79 24.88 -23.80
CA LYS A 197 -26.18 24.53 -23.49
C LYS A 197 -27.14 25.63 -23.93
N PHE A 198 -26.66 26.86 -23.85
CA PHE A 198 -27.34 28.09 -24.21
C PHE A 198 -26.27 29.17 -24.44
N ASN A 199 -26.60 30.19 -25.22
CA ASN A 199 -25.72 31.33 -25.50
C ASN A 199 -26.20 32.59 -24.76
N MET A 200 -25.49 33.71 -24.90
CA MET A 200 -25.92 34.96 -24.26
C MET A 200 -27.25 35.50 -24.78
N SER A 201 -27.64 35.23 -26.02
CA SER A 201 -28.97 35.62 -26.53
C SER A 201 -30.08 34.91 -25.76
N ASP A 202 -29.89 33.62 -25.41
CA ASP A 202 -30.79 32.85 -24.55
C ASP A 202 -30.77 33.34 -23.09
N VAL A 203 -29.66 33.91 -22.63
CA VAL A 203 -29.56 34.53 -21.30
C VAL A 203 -30.38 35.82 -21.25
N TRP A 204 -30.30 36.62 -22.30
CA TRP A 204 -30.98 37.91 -22.40
C TRP A 204 -32.43 37.84 -22.89
N GLY A 205 -32.84 36.74 -23.50
CA GLY A 205 -34.14 36.61 -24.18
C GLY A 205 -34.25 37.49 -25.42
N GLY A 206 -33.14 37.72 -26.13
CA GLY A 206 -33.06 38.58 -27.31
C GLY A 206 -31.69 38.49 -28.00
N GLU A 207 -31.57 39.00 -29.23
CA GLU A 207 -30.33 38.95 -30.01
C GLU A 207 -29.22 39.74 -29.31
N CYS A 208 -28.19 39.03 -28.83
CA CYS A 208 -27.04 39.60 -28.15
C CYS A 208 -25.84 39.69 -29.10
N SER A 209 -25.09 40.80 -29.04
CA SER A 209 -23.90 41.02 -29.88
C SER A 209 -22.75 40.04 -29.67
N ARG A 210 -22.83 39.19 -28.65
CA ARG A 210 -21.82 38.18 -28.34
C ARG A 210 -22.52 36.88 -28.04
N GLU A 211 -22.02 35.79 -28.60
CA GLU A 211 -22.48 34.45 -28.26
C GLU A 211 -22.00 34.01 -26.86
N ILE A 212 -20.74 34.34 -26.53
CA ILE A 212 -20.09 34.03 -25.25
C ILE A 212 -19.83 35.33 -24.48
N GLY A 213 -20.32 35.39 -23.24
CA GLY A 213 -20.16 36.52 -22.34
C GLY A 213 -18.72 36.70 -21.81
N PHE A 214 -18.44 37.86 -21.25
CA PHE A 214 -17.20 38.13 -20.52
C PHE A 214 -17.16 37.36 -19.19
N THR A 215 -15.97 37.28 -18.59
CA THR A 215 -15.82 36.80 -17.21
C THR A 215 -16.58 37.71 -16.25
N VAL A 216 -17.41 37.15 -15.36
CA VAL A 216 -17.97 37.91 -14.22
C VAL A 216 -16.83 38.25 -13.25
N ARG A 217 -16.65 39.55 -12.95
CA ARG A 217 -15.54 40.08 -12.14
C ARG A 217 -16.01 40.86 -10.92
N VAL A 218 -15.13 40.96 -9.94
CA VAL A 218 -15.27 41.88 -8.81
C VAL A 218 -14.57 43.20 -9.16
N GLY A 219 -15.32 44.30 -9.18
CA GLY A 219 -14.79 45.64 -9.48
C GLY A 219 -14.66 45.95 -10.97
N GLY A 220 -14.46 47.23 -11.31
CA GLY A 220 -14.35 47.71 -12.68
C GLY A 220 -15.67 47.78 -13.45
N ARG A 221 -16.82 47.75 -12.76
CA ARG A 221 -18.16 47.85 -13.35
C ARG A 221 -18.40 49.27 -13.87
N GLY A 222 -19.21 49.42 -14.92
CA GLY A 222 -19.62 50.76 -15.39
C GLY A 222 -18.86 51.29 -16.59
N SER A 223 -17.90 50.53 -17.15
CA SER A 223 -17.27 50.88 -18.43
C SER A 223 -18.32 50.97 -19.55
N ASN A 224 -18.09 51.88 -20.50
CA ASN A 224 -18.91 51.98 -21.73
C ASN A 224 -18.69 50.74 -22.61
N ILE A 225 -19.64 50.44 -23.49
CA ILE A 225 -19.57 49.22 -24.32
C ILE A 225 -18.32 49.18 -25.21
N ASP A 226 -17.85 50.36 -25.66
CA ASP A 226 -16.66 50.53 -26.50
C ASP A 226 -15.34 50.62 -25.71
N ASP A 227 -15.39 50.60 -24.38
CA ASP A 227 -14.19 50.61 -23.55
C ASP A 227 -13.54 49.22 -23.61
N ARG A 228 -12.23 49.17 -23.86
CA ARG A 228 -11.43 47.93 -23.81
C ARG A 228 -11.53 47.19 -22.46
N ARG A 229 -11.95 47.88 -21.41
CA ARG A 229 -12.16 47.35 -20.05
C ARG A 229 -13.60 46.87 -19.84
N ASN A 230 -14.50 46.98 -20.81
CA ASN A 230 -15.87 46.48 -20.70
C ASN A 230 -15.89 44.98 -20.42
N TRP A 231 -16.67 44.58 -19.42
CA TRP A 231 -16.94 43.18 -19.10
C TRP A 231 -18.40 42.93 -18.67
N ASP A 232 -19.22 43.98 -18.57
CA ASP A 232 -20.58 43.89 -18.05
C ASP A 232 -21.65 44.47 -18.99
N ALA A 233 -21.29 45.22 -20.04
CA ALA A 233 -22.23 45.79 -21.00
C ALA A 233 -22.28 44.99 -22.32
N TYR A 234 -23.49 44.78 -22.83
CA TYR A 234 -23.80 44.02 -24.04
C TYR A 234 -24.83 44.78 -24.89
N LEU A 235 -24.77 44.63 -26.21
CA LEU A 235 -25.82 45.13 -27.10
C LEU A 235 -26.85 44.00 -27.27
N VAL A 236 -28.09 44.26 -26.88
CA VAL A 236 -29.19 43.30 -26.89
C VAL A 236 -30.38 43.92 -27.61
N ASN A 237 -30.79 43.36 -28.76
CA ASN A 237 -31.82 43.93 -29.63
C ASN A 237 -31.56 45.42 -29.97
N GLY A 238 -30.29 45.80 -30.16
CA GLY A 238 -29.90 47.18 -30.46
C GLY A 238 -29.78 48.12 -29.23
N GLU A 239 -30.08 47.65 -28.01
CA GLU A 239 -29.95 48.45 -26.79
C GLU A 239 -28.79 47.99 -25.91
N VAL A 240 -28.09 48.94 -25.28
CA VAL A 240 -26.99 48.62 -24.35
C VAL A 240 -27.59 48.18 -23.00
N LYS A 241 -27.46 46.89 -22.68
CA LYS A 241 -27.85 46.30 -21.39
C LYS A 241 -26.63 45.95 -20.56
N ARG A 242 -26.76 46.08 -19.24
CA ARG A 242 -25.70 45.72 -18.28
C ARG A 242 -26.10 44.49 -17.50
N LEU A 243 -25.16 43.55 -17.36
CA LEU A 243 -25.31 42.31 -16.62
C LEU A 243 -25.78 42.61 -15.18
N SER A 244 -26.91 42.03 -14.78
CA SER A 244 -27.37 42.01 -13.40
C SER A 244 -26.95 40.70 -12.73
N PHE A 245 -27.27 40.54 -11.44
CA PHE A 245 -26.98 39.29 -10.75
C PHE A 245 -27.78 38.10 -11.32
N LYS A 246 -28.94 38.34 -11.96
CA LYS A 246 -29.78 37.28 -12.54
C LYS A 246 -29.10 36.64 -13.75
N GLU A 247 -28.64 37.45 -14.70
CA GLU A 247 -27.92 36.93 -15.86
C GLU A 247 -26.56 36.35 -15.41
N ALA A 248 -25.89 36.99 -14.45
CA ALA A 248 -24.63 36.48 -13.88
C ALA A 248 -24.80 35.10 -13.19
N GLN A 249 -25.91 34.88 -12.48
CA GLN A 249 -26.28 33.59 -11.89
C GLN A 249 -26.42 32.51 -12.97
N LYS A 250 -27.18 32.81 -14.03
CA LYS A 250 -27.42 31.90 -15.16
C LYS A 250 -26.11 31.53 -15.88
N ILE A 251 -25.25 32.49 -16.21
CA ILE A 251 -23.98 32.21 -16.90
C ILE A 251 -22.90 31.58 -16.01
N GLN A 252 -23.06 31.58 -14.68
CA GLN A 252 -22.24 30.81 -13.76
C GLN A 252 -22.77 29.39 -13.55
N GLY A 253 -23.98 29.07 -14.03
CA GLY A 253 -24.58 27.74 -13.94
C GLY A 253 -25.30 27.44 -12.62
N PHE A 254 -25.60 28.46 -11.82
CA PHE A 254 -26.43 28.28 -10.63
C PHE A 254 -27.90 28.01 -11.03
N PRO A 255 -28.63 27.16 -10.29
CA PRO A 255 -30.03 26.90 -10.59
C PRO A 255 -30.90 28.14 -10.33
N ASP A 256 -32.06 28.22 -10.98
CA ASP A 256 -32.97 29.37 -10.87
C ASP A 256 -33.53 29.57 -9.45
N ASP A 257 -33.60 28.50 -8.66
CA ASP A 257 -34.03 28.53 -7.25
C ASP A 257 -32.89 28.87 -6.26
N PHE A 258 -31.69 29.19 -6.76
CA PHE A 258 -30.61 29.71 -5.94
C PHE A 258 -30.89 31.17 -5.57
N HIS A 259 -30.90 31.47 -4.27
CA HIS A 259 -31.36 32.76 -3.76
C HIS A 259 -30.24 33.56 -3.07
N PHE A 260 -30.26 34.88 -3.26
CA PHE A 260 -29.29 35.81 -2.68
C PHE A 260 -29.98 36.69 -1.63
N PRO A 261 -29.86 36.38 -0.32
CA PRO A 261 -30.46 37.17 0.76
C PRO A 261 -29.64 38.43 1.11
N VAL A 262 -29.02 39.05 0.11
CA VAL A 262 -28.09 40.18 0.21
C VAL A 262 -28.38 41.21 -0.90
N SER A 263 -27.76 42.39 -0.84
CA SER A 263 -27.98 43.41 -1.87
C SER A 263 -27.45 42.97 -3.24
N PRO A 264 -28.02 43.45 -4.36
CA PRO A 264 -27.57 43.10 -5.71
C PRO A 264 -26.06 43.31 -5.94
N THR A 265 -25.47 44.32 -5.29
CA THR A 265 -24.03 44.59 -5.33
C THR A 265 -23.23 43.45 -4.67
N HIS A 266 -23.67 42.97 -3.50
CA HIS A 266 -23.04 41.82 -2.84
C HIS A 266 -23.27 40.53 -3.64
N SER A 267 -24.45 40.32 -4.21
CA SER A 267 -24.73 39.17 -5.08
C SER A 267 -23.78 39.12 -6.27
N MET A 268 -23.53 40.27 -6.91
CA MET A 268 -22.60 40.35 -8.03
C MET A 268 -21.14 40.09 -7.59
N LYS A 269 -20.72 40.61 -6.42
CA LYS A 269 -19.39 40.32 -5.84
C LYS A 269 -19.22 38.81 -5.60
N GLN A 270 -20.22 38.18 -4.99
CA GLN A 270 -20.24 36.75 -4.73
C GLN A 270 -20.17 35.91 -6.00
N LEU A 271 -20.97 36.25 -7.02
CA LEU A 271 -20.93 35.58 -8.32
C LEU A 271 -19.59 35.77 -9.04
N GLY A 272 -18.95 36.94 -8.93
CA GLY A 272 -17.63 37.18 -9.50
C GLY A 272 -16.52 36.30 -8.90
N ASN A 273 -16.61 36.03 -7.60
CA ASN A 273 -15.69 35.16 -6.86
C ASN A 273 -16.06 33.67 -6.93
N SER A 274 -17.26 33.33 -7.40
CA SER A 274 -17.70 31.94 -7.50
C SER A 274 -17.06 31.17 -8.66
N VAL A 275 -17.20 29.86 -8.66
CA VAL A 275 -16.78 28.95 -9.73
C VAL A 275 -17.89 28.78 -10.77
N ALA A 276 -17.54 28.32 -11.97
CA ALA A 276 -18.52 27.94 -12.99
C ALA A 276 -19.03 26.52 -12.70
N ILE A 277 -20.29 26.38 -12.30
CA ILE A 277 -20.87 25.15 -11.75
C ILE A 277 -20.71 23.99 -12.72
N ASP A 278 -21.10 24.15 -13.98
CA ASP A 278 -21.06 23.08 -14.98
C ASP A 278 -19.65 22.57 -15.26
N ALA A 279 -18.65 23.48 -15.27
CA ALA A 279 -17.26 23.09 -15.44
C ALA A 279 -16.75 22.30 -14.23
N VAL A 280 -17.09 22.74 -13.01
CA VAL A 280 -16.75 22.01 -11.77
C VAL A 280 -17.46 20.66 -11.75
N LYS A 281 -18.73 20.58 -12.14
CA LYS A 281 -19.51 19.35 -12.19
C LYS A 281 -18.96 18.36 -13.22
N ALA A 282 -18.60 18.82 -14.41
CA ALA A 282 -18.01 17.98 -15.45
C ALA A 282 -16.68 17.36 -14.99
N VAL A 283 -15.79 18.17 -14.41
CA VAL A 283 -14.50 17.68 -13.90
C VAL A 283 -14.70 16.83 -12.65
N GLY A 284 -15.55 17.28 -11.73
CA GLY A 284 -15.91 16.56 -10.50
C GLY A 284 -16.46 15.17 -10.77
N SER A 285 -17.31 15.01 -11.79
CA SER A 285 -17.80 13.69 -12.20
C SER A 285 -16.66 12.74 -12.58
N LYS A 286 -15.64 13.23 -13.30
CA LYS A 286 -14.46 12.44 -13.66
C LYS A 286 -13.57 12.14 -12.45
N VAL A 287 -13.42 13.10 -11.54
CA VAL A 287 -12.69 12.90 -10.28
C VAL A 287 -13.34 11.80 -9.45
N ILE A 288 -14.66 11.84 -9.28
CA ILE A 288 -15.41 10.83 -8.51
C ILE A 288 -15.37 9.47 -9.18
N GLU A 289 -15.56 9.40 -10.50
CA GLU A 289 -15.44 8.16 -11.28
C GLU A 289 -14.07 7.52 -11.06
N TYR A 290 -13.01 8.31 -11.22
CA TYR A 290 -11.64 7.86 -11.11
C TYR A 290 -11.27 7.46 -9.67
N MET A 291 -11.61 8.30 -8.67
CA MET A 291 -11.45 8.02 -7.25
C MET A 291 -12.17 6.72 -6.84
N ASN A 292 -13.37 6.47 -7.37
CA ASN A 292 -14.09 5.22 -7.10
C ASN A 292 -13.45 4.01 -7.78
N ASN A 293 -12.88 4.18 -8.98
CA ASN A 293 -12.13 3.12 -9.65
C ASN A 293 -10.84 2.77 -8.90
N LEU A 294 -10.14 3.76 -8.34
CA LEU A 294 -9.01 3.55 -7.42
C LEU A 294 -9.40 2.81 -6.14
N ASN A 295 -10.65 2.89 -5.69
CA ASN A 295 -11.13 2.13 -4.53
C ASN A 295 -11.59 0.70 -4.89
N LYS A 296 -12.06 0.48 -6.12
CA LYS A 296 -12.52 -0.83 -6.61
C LYS A 296 -11.36 -1.75 -6.99
N ARG A 297 -10.23 -1.18 -7.42
CA ARG A 297 -8.98 -1.90 -7.65
C ARG A 297 -8.12 -1.65 -6.43
N GLY A 298 -7.84 -2.68 -5.63
CA GLY A 298 -7.11 -2.53 -4.36
C GLY A 298 -5.80 -1.73 -4.50
N LYS A 299 -5.33 -1.17 -3.37
CA LYS A 299 -4.06 -0.45 -3.18
C LYS A 299 -3.04 -0.70 -4.30
N PRO A 300 -2.53 0.33 -5.00
CA PRO A 300 -1.35 0.12 -5.82
C PRO A 300 -0.14 -0.25 -4.93
N MET A 301 0.72 -1.04 -5.55
CA MET A 301 1.79 -1.81 -4.94
C MET A 301 3.15 -1.13 -5.12
N ASN A 302 4.12 -1.60 -4.33
CA ASN A 302 5.53 -1.50 -4.66
C ASN A 302 5.78 -2.13 -6.05
N LYS A 303 6.28 -1.35 -7.01
CA LYS A 303 6.70 -1.84 -8.33
C LYS A 303 7.90 -2.81 -8.28
N THR A 304 8.61 -2.84 -7.16
CA THR A 304 9.81 -3.64 -6.99
C THR A 304 9.54 -4.80 -6.04
N ASN A 305 9.95 -6.01 -6.43
CA ASN A 305 9.92 -7.19 -5.56
C ASN A 305 11.35 -7.70 -5.32
N ASN A 306 11.55 -8.41 -4.21
CA ASN A 306 12.79 -9.13 -3.95
C ASN A 306 12.82 -10.47 -4.73
N LYS A 307 13.99 -11.13 -4.80
CA LYS A 307 14.13 -12.40 -5.54
C LYS A 307 13.17 -13.51 -5.09
N GLY A 308 12.84 -13.57 -3.80
CA GLY A 308 11.93 -14.58 -3.26
C GLY A 308 10.53 -14.38 -3.82
N GLU A 309 10.00 -13.16 -3.68
CA GLU A 309 8.71 -12.74 -4.22
C GLU A 309 8.64 -12.96 -5.74
N TRP A 310 9.69 -12.62 -6.50
CA TRP A 310 9.73 -12.91 -7.93
C TRP A 310 9.75 -14.41 -8.26
N SER A 311 10.35 -15.23 -7.40
CA SER A 311 10.39 -16.68 -7.60
C SER A 311 9.04 -17.34 -7.34
N GLU A 312 8.27 -16.85 -6.37
CA GLU A 312 6.89 -17.27 -6.11
C GLU A 312 6.01 -17.00 -7.33
N LEU A 313 6.13 -15.78 -7.86
CA LEU A 313 5.46 -15.32 -9.07
C LEU A 313 5.87 -16.12 -10.32
N PHE A 314 7.14 -16.44 -10.47
CA PHE A 314 7.64 -17.31 -11.54
C PHE A 314 7.06 -18.73 -11.44
N ALA A 315 7.03 -19.32 -10.24
CA ALA A 315 6.44 -20.64 -10.04
C ALA A 315 4.95 -20.65 -10.37
N PHE A 316 4.21 -19.61 -9.97
CA PHE A 316 2.79 -19.45 -10.30
C PHE A 316 2.53 -19.50 -11.82
N ILE A 317 3.29 -18.73 -12.61
CA ILE A 317 3.18 -18.72 -14.08
C ILE A 317 3.57 -20.08 -14.67
N LYS A 318 4.66 -20.68 -14.18
CA LYS A 318 5.13 -21.96 -14.70
C LYS A 318 4.13 -23.09 -14.41
N ILE A 319 3.43 -23.06 -13.27
CA ILE A 319 2.35 -24.01 -12.96
C ILE A 319 1.13 -23.81 -13.88
N LEU A 320 0.77 -22.56 -14.20
CA LEU A 320 -0.31 -22.27 -15.16
C LEU A 320 -0.02 -22.86 -16.55
N LEU A 321 1.24 -22.81 -16.98
CA LEU A 321 1.67 -23.37 -18.26
C LEU A 321 1.77 -24.90 -18.22
N GLU A 322 2.44 -25.47 -17.23
CA GLU A 322 2.73 -26.90 -17.18
C GLU A 322 1.53 -27.73 -16.73
N GLN A 323 0.63 -27.15 -15.94
CA GLN A 323 -0.58 -27.77 -15.38
C GLN A 323 -0.32 -29.09 -14.62
N LYS A 324 0.93 -29.30 -14.20
CA LYS A 324 1.41 -30.47 -13.48
C LYS A 324 2.52 -30.10 -12.50
N LEU A 325 2.66 -30.88 -11.44
CA LEU A 325 3.74 -30.76 -10.47
C LEU A 325 4.35 -32.14 -10.19
N LEU A 326 5.64 -32.31 -10.51
CA LEU A 326 6.36 -33.56 -10.31
C LEU A 326 6.69 -33.75 -8.82
N LEU A 327 6.47 -34.96 -8.29
CA LEU A 327 6.85 -35.34 -6.94
C LEU A 327 8.35 -35.63 -6.83
N SER A 328 8.96 -35.11 -5.76
CA SER A 328 10.40 -35.17 -5.52
C SER A 328 10.83 -36.34 -4.64
N ASP A 329 12.00 -36.91 -4.94
CA ASP A 329 12.80 -37.67 -3.97
C ASP A 329 13.56 -36.71 -3.03
N LYS A 330 14.37 -37.25 -2.11
CA LYS A 330 15.11 -36.44 -1.14
C LYS A 330 16.29 -35.68 -1.77
N GLU A 331 16.73 -36.08 -2.96
CA GLU A 331 17.81 -35.48 -3.75
C GLU A 331 17.32 -34.43 -4.77
N LEU A 332 16.04 -34.06 -4.74
CA LEU A 332 15.43 -33.09 -5.67
C LEU A 332 15.33 -33.59 -7.12
N ASN A 333 15.21 -34.91 -7.30
CA ASN A 333 14.90 -35.54 -8.59
C ASN A 333 13.43 -35.94 -8.67
N PRO A 334 12.83 -35.91 -9.87
CA PRO A 334 11.47 -36.38 -10.07
C PRO A 334 11.39 -37.90 -9.87
N THR A 335 10.39 -38.33 -9.10
CA THR A 335 10.10 -39.76 -8.85
C THR A 335 9.37 -40.44 -10.01
N GLY A 336 8.90 -39.66 -10.99
CA GLY A 336 8.00 -40.12 -12.06
C GLY A 336 6.52 -39.95 -11.73
N ASP A 337 6.18 -39.71 -10.45
CA ASP A 337 4.82 -39.43 -10.00
C ASP A 337 4.54 -37.92 -9.98
N PHE A 338 3.28 -37.52 -10.13
CA PHE A 338 2.91 -36.10 -10.28
C PHE A 338 1.48 -35.78 -9.86
N PHE A 339 1.25 -34.51 -9.54
CA PHE A 339 -0.09 -33.95 -9.44
C PHE A 339 -0.47 -33.26 -10.74
N LYS A 340 -1.67 -33.57 -11.25
CA LYS A 340 -2.33 -32.73 -12.24
C LYS A 340 -3.01 -31.57 -11.52
N ILE A 341 -2.93 -30.37 -12.09
CA ILE A 341 -3.45 -29.15 -11.47
C ILE A 341 -4.78 -28.77 -12.13
N ASN A 342 -5.84 -28.72 -11.33
CA ASN A 342 -7.20 -28.43 -11.79
C ASN A 342 -7.65 -27.00 -11.45
N LYS A 343 -7.01 -26.35 -10.48
CA LYS A 343 -7.23 -24.93 -10.14
C LYS A 343 -5.97 -24.34 -9.52
N ILE A 344 -5.73 -23.07 -9.79
CA ILE A 344 -4.61 -22.30 -9.24
C ILE A 344 -5.13 -20.97 -8.69
N THR A 345 -4.78 -20.65 -7.45
CA THR A 345 -5.04 -19.34 -6.83
C THR A 345 -4.04 -19.06 -5.71
N THR A 346 -4.16 -17.92 -5.03
CA THR A 346 -3.40 -17.60 -3.82
C THR A 346 -4.33 -16.93 -2.81
N GLU A 347 -4.00 -16.96 -1.51
CA GLU A 347 -4.86 -16.34 -0.48
C GLU A 347 -5.05 -14.82 -0.67
N ASN A 348 -4.12 -14.18 -1.39
CA ASN A 348 -4.13 -12.74 -1.62
C ASN A 348 -4.65 -12.37 -3.02
N LEU A 349 -5.27 -13.32 -3.72
CA LEU A 349 -5.79 -13.13 -5.07
C LEU A 349 -7.31 -13.35 -5.10
N ASP A 350 -8.04 -12.36 -5.62
CA ASP A 350 -9.49 -12.46 -5.81
C ASP A 350 -9.88 -13.22 -7.11
N LEU A 351 -8.96 -14.02 -7.67
CA LEU A 351 -9.11 -14.76 -8.92
C LEU A 351 -8.70 -16.22 -8.75
N GLU A 352 -9.47 -17.11 -9.36
CA GLU A 352 -9.17 -18.52 -9.53
C GLU A 352 -8.90 -18.81 -11.01
N PHE A 353 -7.85 -19.56 -11.30
CA PHE A 353 -7.52 -19.99 -12.66
C PHE A 353 -7.76 -21.49 -12.82
N ILE A 354 -8.59 -21.85 -13.79
CA ILE A 354 -8.99 -23.23 -14.08
C ILE A 354 -8.47 -23.58 -15.49
N PRO A 355 -7.58 -24.56 -15.63
CA PRO A 355 -7.17 -25.06 -16.94
C PRO A 355 -8.35 -25.62 -17.75
N VAL A 356 -8.46 -25.21 -19.01
CA VAL A 356 -9.48 -25.67 -19.97
C VAL A 356 -8.84 -26.56 -21.03
N SER A 357 -7.64 -26.20 -21.49
CA SER A 357 -6.77 -27.00 -22.36
C SER A 357 -5.30 -26.58 -22.14
N ASP A 358 -4.36 -27.21 -22.86
CA ASP A 358 -2.91 -26.99 -22.73
C ASP A 358 -2.50 -25.50 -22.69
N PHE A 359 -3.19 -24.63 -23.44
CA PHE A 359 -2.88 -23.21 -23.52
C PHE A 359 -4.07 -22.29 -23.19
N LYS A 360 -5.18 -22.85 -22.71
CA LYS A 360 -6.36 -22.04 -22.36
C LYS A 360 -6.69 -22.21 -20.90
N ILE A 361 -6.84 -21.08 -20.23
CA ILE A 361 -7.28 -21.03 -18.83
C ILE A 361 -8.53 -20.18 -18.72
N LYS A 362 -9.39 -20.54 -17.80
CA LYS A 362 -10.54 -19.75 -17.38
C LYS A 362 -10.19 -19.05 -16.08
N SER A 363 -10.22 -17.71 -16.06
CA SER A 363 -10.15 -16.95 -14.83
C SER A 363 -11.56 -16.67 -14.29
N ILE A 364 -11.73 -16.82 -12.98
CA ILE A 364 -13.01 -16.58 -12.29
C ILE A 364 -12.75 -15.66 -11.11
N HIS A 365 -13.43 -14.51 -11.07
CA HIS A 365 -13.33 -13.60 -9.95
C HIS A 365 -14.16 -14.12 -8.76
N THR A 366 -13.51 -14.34 -7.62
CA THR A 366 -14.11 -15.01 -6.45
C THR A 366 -15.34 -14.27 -5.90
N LYS A 367 -15.31 -12.93 -5.90
CA LYS A 367 -16.38 -12.03 -5.43
C LYS A 367 -17.45 -11.71 -6.47
N THR A 368 -17.07 -11.27 -7.66
CA THR A 368 -18.05 -10.82 -8.69
C THR A 368 -18.63 -11.98 -9.49
N LYS A 369 -17.97 -13.16 -9.47
CA LYS A 369 -18.27 -14.33 -10.31
C LYS A 369 -18.13 -14.04 -11.80
N GLU A 370 -17.46 -12.95 -12.17
CA GLU A 370 -17.09 -12.66 -13.56
C GLU A 370 -16.07 -13.68 -14.05
N GLU A 371 -16.21 -14.11 -15.29
CA GLU A 371 -15.38 -15.14 -15.90
C GLU A 371 -14.73 -14.58 -17.18
N ALA A 372 -13.48 -14.96 -17.43
CA ALA A 372 -12.81 -14.70 -18.70
C ALA A 372 -12.02 -15.94 -19.15
N GLU A 373 -12.01 -16.19 -20.46
CA GLU A 373 -11.15 -17.20 -21.07
C GLU A 373 -9.90 -16.53 -21.64
N ILE A 374 -8.74 -17.07 -21.31
CA ILE A 374 -7.44 -16.49 -21.63
C ILE A 374 -6.60 -17.54 -22.34
N ASP A 375 -6.09 -17.19 -23.51
CA ASP A 375 -5.10 -17.99 -24.23
C ASP A 375 -3.68 -17.57 -23.82
N ILE A 376 -3.01 -18.43 -23.07
CA ILE A 376 -1.69 -18.16 -22.51
C ILE A 376 -0.54 -18.45 -23.50
N SER A 377 -0.80 -19.11 -24.64
CA SER A 377 0.24 -19.45 -25.61
C SER A 377 0.96 -18.23 -26.19
N SER A 378 0.25 -17.12 -26.32
CA SER A 378 0.78 -15.85 -26.84
C SER A 378 1.46 -14.98 -25.78
N ILE A 379 1.31 -15.34 -24.49
CA ILE A 379 1.70 -14.53 -23.33
C ILE A 379 2.89 -15.17 -22.60
N ILE A 380 2.84 -16.49 -22.39
CA ILE A 380 3.82 -17.26 -21.65
C ILE A 380 4.51 -18.21 -22.65
N THR A 381 5.70 -17.84 -23.10
CA THR A 381 6.54 -18.68 -23.97
C THR A 381 7.80 -19.12 -23.23
N ASP A 382 8.49 -20.14 -23.76
CA ASP A 382 9.79 -20.59 -23.22
C ASP A 382 10.82 -19.45 -23.19
N GLU A 383 10.79 -18.56 -24.20
CA GLU A 383 11.62 -17.36 -24.26
C GLU A 383 11.28 -16.39 -23.12
N THR A 384 9.98 -16.12 -22.91
CA THR A 384 9.51 -15.25 -21.82
C THR A 384 9.91 -15.80 -20.45
N LEU A 385 9.74 -17.11 -20.22
CA LEU A 385 10.12 -17.77 -18.97
C LEU A 385 11.63 -17.72 -18.73
N THR A 386 12.42 -17.94 -19.79
CA THR A 386 13.89 -17.86 -19.72
C THR A 386 14.35 -16.43 -19.40
N ASN A 387 13.72 -15.42 -20.01
CA ASN A 387 14.03 -14.02 -19.75
C ASN A 387 13.70 -13.62 -18.31
N ILE A 388 12.53 -14.01 -17.79
CA ILE A 388 12.16 -13.78 -16.39
C ILE A 388 13.16 -14.47 -15.45
N LEU A 389 13.47 -15.74 -15.70
CA LEU A 389 14.42 -16.51 -14.90
C LEU A 389 15.80 -15.83 -14.82
N ASN A 390 16.31 -15.34 -15.96
CA ASN A 390 17.59 -14.64 -16.03
C ASN A 390 17.55 -13.30 -15.29
N GLN A 391 16.46 -12.55 -15.40
CA GLN A 391 16.26 -11.30 -14.66
C GLN A 391 16.20 -11.54 -13.14
N ILE A 392 15.52 -12.59 -12.68
CA ILE A 392 15.48 -12.97 -11.25
C ILE A 392 16.89 -13.28 -10.74
N LYS A 393 17.65 -14.06 -11.50
CA LYS A 393 19.03 -14.43 -11.14
C LYS A 393 19.95 -13.20 -11.09
N ALA A 394 19.82 -12.29 -12.05
CA ALA A 394 20.65 -11.09 -12.14
C ALA A 394 20.27 -9.99 -11.13
N GLY A 395 19.02 -9.93 -10.69
CA GLY A 395 18.52 -8.89 -9.80
C GLY A 395 19.23 -8.82 -8.44
N SER A 396 19.11 -7.69 -7.75
CA SER A 396 19.61 -7.51 -6.38
C SER A 396 18.70 -6.55 -5.61
N GLY A 397 18.62 -6.71 -4.29
CA GLY A 397 17.66 -5.92 -3.50
C GLY A 397 16.21 -6.18 -3.94
N THR A 398 15.44 -5.10 -4.11
CA THR A 398 14.14 -5.11 -4.79
C THR A 398 14.30 -4.54 -6.20
N PHE A 399 13.69 -5.16 -7.20
CA PHE A 399 13.83 -4.77 -8.61
C PHE A 399 12.55 -5.07 -9.40
N GLU A 400 12.47 -4.56 -10.63
CA GLU A 400 11.32 -4.71 -11.55
C GLU A 400 11.62 -5.76 -12.63
N ILE A 401 10.60 -6.45 -13.12
CA ILE A 401 10.66 -7.37 -14.28
C ILE A 401 9.51 -7.00 -15.23
N ASN A 402 9.82 -6.31 -16.32
CA ASN A 402 8.81 -5.78 -17.26
C ASN A 402 8.00 -6.89 -17.94
N ASP A 403 8.65 -8.01 -18.28
CA ASP A 403 7.99 -9.16 -18.89
C ASP A 403 6.87 -9.72 -18.00
N PHE A 404 7.02 -9.57 -16.68
CA PHE A 404 6.00 -10.01 -15.73
C PHE A 404 4.76 -9.10 -15.75
N GLU A 405 4.95 -7.78 -15.87
CA GLU A 405 3.83 -6.81 -15.93
C GLU A 405 2.89 -7.08 -17.12
N ILE A 406 3.46 -7.49 -18.25
CA ILE A 406 2.71 -7.91 -19.45
C ILE A 406 1.84 -9.13 -19.13
N ILE A 407 2.42 -10.15 -18.49
CA ILE A 407 1.72 -11.38 -18.13
C ILE A 407 0.59 -11.10 -17.13
N GLN A 408 0.86 -10.26 -16.12
CA GLN A 408 -0.14 -9.86 -15.13
C GLN A 408 -1.32 -9.11 -15.72
N THR A 409 -1.03 -8.17 -16.61
CA THR A 409 -2.05 -7.41 -17.32
C THR A 409 -2.93 -8.35 -18.14
N ALA A 410 -2.33 -9.32 -18.83
CA ALA A 410 -3.05 -10.28 -19.64
C ALA A 410 -3.85 -11.29 -18.81
N LEU A 411 -3.34 -11.69 -17.63
CA LEU A 411 -4.02 -12.56 -16.68
C LEU A 411 -5.06 -11.85 -15.81
N GLY A 412 -5.14 -10.51 -15.90
CA GLY A 412 -6.17 -9.70 -15.23
C GLY A 412 -5.96 -9.50 -13.73
N PHE A 413 -4.73 -9.64 -13.22
CA PHE A 413 -4.44 -9.41 -11.79
C PHE A 413 -3.27 -8.45 -11.57
N SER A 414 -3.39 -7.58 -10.56
CA SER A 414 -2.29 -6.82 -9.98
C SER A 414 -1.67 -7.63 -8.83
N ILE A 415 -0.32 -7.74 -8.79
CA ILE A 415 0.50 -8.66 -7.96
C ILE A 415 -0.16 -9.15 -6.66
N VAL A 416 -0.09 -10.47 -6.50
CA VAL A 416 -0.21 -11.20 -5.24
C VAL A 416 0.82 -10.62 -4.26
N LYS A 417 0.39 -9.83 -3.28
CA LYS A 417 1.28 -9.54 -2.15
C LYS A 417 1.79 -10.89 -1.62
N GLY A 418 3.11 -11.03 -1.56
CA GLY A 418 3.75 -12.09 -0.77
C GLY A 418 3.12 -12.10 0.61
N GLY A 419 2.81 -13.29 1.10
CA GLY A 419 1.95 -13.50 2.25
C GLY A 419 2.33 -12.63 3.47
N ASN A 420 1.35 -12.34 4.31
CA ASN A 420 1.64 -11.83 5.65
C ASN A 420 2.62 -12.80 6.35
N SER A 421 3.44 -12.32 7.29
CA SER A 421 4.41 -13.16 8.02
C SER A 421 3.80 -14.35 8.79
N SER A 422 2.47 -14.47 8.79
CA SER A 422 1.63 -15.51 9.38
C SER A 422 1.00 -16.49 8.35
N GLN A 423 1.29 -16.35 7.05
CA GLN A 423 0.84 -17.27 5.99
C GLN A 423 2.00 -18.22 5.59
N LYS A 424 1.71 -19.53 5.43
CA LYS A 424 2.71 -20.54 4.96
C LYS A 424 2.48 -20.99 3.52
N ALA A 425 1.23 -20.93 3.06
CA ALA A 425 0.88 -21.27 1.69
C ALA A 425 1.07 -20.02 0.82
N ASP A 426 1.99 -20.11 -0.13
CA ASP A 426 2.24 -19.05 -1.11
C ASP A 426 1.31 -19.22 -2.32
N ILE A 427 0.88 -20.47 -2.58
CA ILE A 427 -0.06 -20.86 -3.63
C ILE A 427 -1.06 -21.89 -3.11
N VAL A 428 -2.29 -21.84 -3.63
CA VAL A 428 -3.38 -22.76 -3.30
C VAL A 428 -3.83 -23.45 -4.58
N LEU A 429 -3.85 -24.79 -4.56
CA LEU A 429 -4.08 -25.62 -5.73
C LEU A 429 -5.21 -26.62 -5.49
N ASP A 430 -6.00 -26.87 -6.53
CA ASP A 430 -6.78 -28.11 -6.61
C ASP A 430 -5.93 -29.13 -7.36
N ILE A 431 -5.63 -30.25 -6.72
CA ILE A 431 -4.70 -31.27 -7.20
C ILE A 431 -5.41 -32.59 -7.43
N GLU A 432 -5.02 -33.27 -8.50
CA GLU A 432 -5.45 -34.61 -8.83
C GLU A 432 -4.23 -35.52 -8.89
N HIS A 433 -4.30 -36.60 -8.12
CA HIS A 433 -3.34 -37.68 -8.09
C HIS A 433 -4.03 -38.95 -8.56
N ASN A 434 -3.27 -39.96 -9.00
CA ASN A 434 -3.82 -41.25 -9.46
C ASN A 434 -4.75 -41.95 -8.45
N THR A 435 -4.66 -41.60 -7.17
CA THR A 435 -5.43 -42.23 -6.09
C THR A 435 -6.42 -41.30 -5.37
N PHE A 436 -6.39 -39.99 -5.62
CA PHE A 436 -7.27 -39.04 -4.93
C PHE A 436 -7.35 -37.70 -5.67
N VAL A 437 -8.38 -36.93 -5.34
CA VAL A 437 -8.53 -35.52 -5.71
C VAL A 437 -8.64 -34.71 -4.41
N LYS A 438 -7.95 -33.57 -4.37
CA LYS A 438 -7.98 -32.64 -3.24
C LYS A 438 -8.19 -31.21 -3.75
N GLU A 439 -8.96 -30.45 -3.01
CA GLU A 439 -9.29 -29.06 -3.33
C GLU A 439 -8.74 -28.13 -2.25
N ASN A 440 -8.31 -26.94 -2.67
CA ASN A 440 -7.78 -25.87 -1.83
C ASN A 440 -6.56 -26.30 -0.99
N GLU A 441 -5.67 -27.08 -1.58
CA GLU A 441 -4.43 -27.51 -0.93
C GLU A 441 -3.38 -26.40 -0.99
N GLY A 442 -2.91 -25.95 0.17
CA GLY A 442 -1.86 -24.96 0.27
C GLY A 442 -0.47 -25.54 0.00
N PHE A 443 0.37 -24.79 -0.71
CA PHE A 443 1.78 -25.09 -0.95
C PHE A 443 2.65 -23.86 -0.64
N GLY A 444 3.70 -24.06 0.14
CA GLY A 444 4.79 -23.09 0.26
C GLY A 444 5.75 -23.17 -0.91
N ILE A 445 6.48 -22.10 -1.24
CA ILE A 445 7.46 -22.06 -2.31
C ILE A 445 8.86 -21.80 -1.71
N LYS A 446 9.85 -22.57 -2.15
CA LYS A 446 11.27 -22.42 -1.77
C LYS A 446 12.12 -22.30 -3.02
N SER A 447 12.76 -21.15 -3.20
CA SER A 447 13.51 -20.85 -4.41
C SER A 447 15.03 -20.96 -4.21
N TYR A 448 15.68 -21.60 -5.17
CA TYR A 448 17.13 -21.65 -5.34
C TYR A 448 17.64 -20.66 -6.41
N LEU A 449 16.79 -19.75 -6.91
CA LEU A 449 17.21 -18.74 -7.90
C LEU A 449 18.05 -17.60 -7.29
N GLY A 450 18.07 -17.49 -5.96
CA GLY A 450 18.80 -16.47 -5.21
C GLY A 450 19.72 -17.07 -4.15
N SER A 451 19.85 -16.38 -3.02
CA SER A 451 20.47 -16.99 -1.84
C SER A 451 19.63 -18.18 -1.37
N LYS A 452 20.30 -19.17 -0.76
CA LYS A 452 19.62 -20.35 -0.25
C LYS A 452 18.42 -19.98 0.63
N PRO A 453 17.27 -20.66 0.45
CA PRO A 453 16.05 -20.30 1.16
C PRO A 453 16.21 -20.49 2.67
N THR A 454 15.43 -19.74 3.43
CA THR A 454 15.41 -19.84 4.90
C THR A 454 14.18 -20.61 5.34
N LEU A 455 14.36 -21.63 6.18
CA LEU A 455 13.27 -22.40 6.78
C LEU A 455 12.70 -21.67 8.01
N LEU A 456 13.58 -21.16 8.88
CA LEU A 456 13.22 -20.35 10.04
C LEU A 456 14.08 -19.08 10.08
N ASN A 457 13.44 -17.93 9.89
CA ASN A 457 14.10 -16.63 9.93
C ASN A 457 14.47 -16.20 11.35
N ALA A 458 15.63 -15.55 11.49
CA ALA A 458 16.05 -14.95 12.74
C ALA A 458 15.13 -13.78 13.12
N SER A 459 14.70 -13.76 14.38
CA SER A 459 13.94 -12.65 14.96
C SER A 459 14.12 -12.62 16.48
N GLY A 460 13.57 -11.61 17.15
CA GLY A 460 13.48 -11.64 18.62
C GLY A 460 12.64 -12.81 19.15
N ASN A 461 11.81 -13.44 18.32
CA ASN A 461 11.01 -14.61 18.69
C ASN A 461 11.80 -15.92 18.62
N THR A 462 12.97 -15.92 17.97
CA THR A 462 13.85 -17.11 17.86
C THR A 462 15.07 -17.03 18.78
N ASN A 463 15.01 -16.17 19.81
CA ASN A 463 16.04 -16.09 20.85
C ASN A 463 15.80 -17.14 21.94
N PHE A 464 16.90 -17.68 22.47
CA PHE A 464 16.93 -18.68 23.53
C PHE A 464 17.85 -18.22 24.65
N MET A 465 17.35 -18.33 25.88
CA MET A 465 18.01 -17.85 27.08
C MET A 465 18.72 -18.98 27.81
N PHE A 466 19.96 -18.71 28.17
CA PHE A 466 20.81 -19.56 29.00
C PHE A 466 21.15 -18.79 30.27
N GLU A 467 21.02 -19.43 31.42
CA GLU A 467 21.56 -18.92 32.68
C GLU A 467 23.04 -19.27 32.75
N ILE A 468 23.86 -18.35 33.23
CA ILE A 468 25.28 -18.55 33.45
C ILE A 468 25.52 -18.70 34.96
N ASP A 469 25.90 -19.89 35.38
CA ASP A 469 26.22 -20.22 36.77
C ASP A 469 27.74 -20.17 36.98
N GLY A 470 28.21 -19.60 38.09
CA GLY A 470 29.63 -19.60 38.47
C GLY A 470 30.54 -18.51 37.87
N LEU A 471 29.99 -17.61 37.04
CA LEU A 471 30.77 -16.50 36.45
C LEU A 471 30.94 -15.32 37.41
N ASP A 472 32.18 -14.86 37.60
CA ASP A 472 32.46 -13.61 38.32
C ASP A 472 31.94 -12.38 37.55
N ASN A 473 31.10 -11.58 38.20
CA ASN A 473 30.51 -10.37 37.64
C ASN A 473 31.56 -9.33 37.20
N SER A 474 32.76 -9.34 37.79
CA SER A 474 33.85 -8.43 37.39
C SER A 474 34.29 -8.66 35.93
N LYS A 475 34.10 -9.87 35.40
CA LYS A 475 34.52 -10.29 34.06
C LYS A 475 33.52 -9.97 32.95
N ILE A 476 32.30 -9.58 33.30
CA ILE A 476 31.22 -9.37 32.33
C ILE A 476 31.58 -8.30 31.29
N SER A 477 32.11 -7.15 31.74
CA SER A 477 32.47 -6.05 30.85
C SER A 477 33.58 -6.45 29.87
N GLU A 478 34.62 -7.13 30.36
CA GLU A 478 35.73 -7.66 29.57
C GLU A 478 35.22 -8.62 28.48
N ILE A 479 34.37 -9.58 28.85
CA ILE A 479 33.84 -10.59 27.91
C ILE A 479 32.93 -9.93 26.86
N ASN A 480 32.05 -9.02 27.27
CA ASN A 480 31.13 -8.35 26.34
C ASN A 480 31.85 -7.46 25.31
N GLN A 481 33.06 -6.99 25.62
CA GLN A 481 33.89 -6.19 24.70
C GLN A 481 34.57 -7.02 23.59
N ILE A 482 34.61 -8.36 23.70
CA ILE A 482 35.16 -9.24 22.65
C ILE A 482 34.42 -8.99 21.33
N SER A 483 35.14 -8.55 20.30
CA SER A 483 34.59 -8.08 19.02
C SER A 483 35.23 -8.74 17.79
N THR A 484 35.71 -9.97 17.94
CA THR A 484 36.29 -10.78 16.85
C THR A 484 35.24 -11.23 15.82
N ALA A 485 35.70 -11.73 14.66
CA ALA A 485 34.82 -12.36 13.66
C ALA A 485 34.04 -13.57 14.23
N THR A 486 34.60 -14.22 15.25
CA THR A 486 34.02 -15.36 15.98
C THR A 486 33.53 -14.98 17.37
N LYS A 487 33.19 -13.71 17.61
CA LYS A 487 32.89 -13.16 18.94
C LYS A 487 31.92 -13.99 19.78
N LEU A 488 30.92 -14.64 19.18
CA LEU A 488 29.97 -15.47 19.93
C LEU A 488 30.65 -16.69 20.54
N ARG A 489 31.45 -17.41 19.75
CA ARG A 489 32.30 -18.51 20.23
C ARG A 489 33.28 -18.02 21.28
N ASP A 490 33.98 -16.93 20.97
CA ASP A 490 35.06 -16.44 21.84
C ASP A 490 34.52 -15.97 23.20
N ARG A 491 33.30 -15.42 23.23
CA ARG A 491 32.57 -15.11 24.47
C ARG A 491 32.18 -16.37 25.23
N ILE A 492 31.65 -17.40 24.57
CA ILE A 492 31.32 -18.69 25.21
C ILE A 492 32.57 -19.32 25.84
N VAL A 493 33.69 -19.35 25.10
CA VAL A 493 34.97 -19.86 25.59
C VAL A 493 35.48 -19.03 26.77
N ALA A 494 35.39 -17.70 26.70
CA ALA A 494 35.81 -16.82 27.78
C ALA A 494 34.96 -17.01 29.05
N ILE A 495 33.65 -17.22 28.91
CA ILE A 495 32.74 -17.53 30.03
C ILE A 495 33.19 -18.83 30.72
N ASN A 496 33.39 -19.90 29.94
CA ASN A 496 33.83 -21.20 30.47
C ASN A 496 35.21 -21.10 31.16
N LYS A 497 36.16 -20.36 30.56
CA LYS A 497 37.50 -20.16 31.14
C LYS A 497 37.47 -19.41 32.47
N ASN A 498 36.47 -18.54 32.67
CA ASN A 498 36.28 -17.80 33.92
C ASN A 498 35.30 -18.51 34.88
N GLY A 499 35.14 -19.83 34.76
CA GLY A 499 34.35 -20.66 35.67
C GLY A 499 32.83 -20.61 35.45
N GLY A 500 32.36 -19.87 34.44
CA GLY A 500 30.96 -19.83 34.07
C GLY A 500 30.53 -21.13 33.36
N THR A 501 29.32 -21.59 33.65
CA THR A 501 28.70 -22.75 32.99
C THR A 501 27.33 -22.35 32.48
N PHE A 502 26.91 -22.90 31.33
CA PHE A 502 25.63 -22.57 30.72
C PHE A 502 24.58 -23.60 31.08
N ARG A 503 23.43 -23.14 31.55
CA ARG A 503 22.22 -23.95 31.70
C ARG A 503 21.11 -23.38 30.85
N TYR A 504 20.56 -24.20 29.96
CA TYR A 504 19.39 -23.79 29.18
C TYR A 504 18.23 -23.44 30.12
N LEU A 505 17.57 -22.31 29.85
CA LEU A 505 16.43 -21.86 30.66
C LEU A 505 15.11 -22.00 29.90
N LYS A 506 15.00 -21.33 28.75
CA LYS A 506 13.81 -21.35 27.88
C LYS A 506 14.06 -20.58 26.58
N ALA A 507 13.15 -20.70 25.62
CA ALA A 507 13.01 -19.68 24.57
C ALA A 507 12.62 -18.32 25.21
N GLU A 508 13.16 -17.21 24.70
CA GLU A 508 12.90 -15.86 25.22
C GLU A 508 11.40 -15.51 25.17
N LYS A 509 10.73 -15.91 24.08
CA LYS A 509 9.29 -15.72 23.91
C LYS A 509 8.52 -16.97 24.30
N ASP A 510 7.46 -16.76 25.08
CA ASP A 510 6.59 -17.84 25.54
C ASP A 510 5.86 -18.53 24.37
N THR A 511 5.60 -17.82 23.26
CA THR A 511 5.04 -18.41 22.03
C THR A 511 5.97 -19.46 21.43
N MET A 512 7.25 -19.14 21.25
CA MET A 512 8.24 -20.08 20.73
C MET A 512 8.40 -21.27 21.67
N ASN A 513 8.48 -21.02 22.98
CA ASN A 513 8.57 -22.09 23.98
C ASN A 513 7.35 -23.02 23.94
N TYR A 514 6.15 -22.46 23.86
CA TYR A 514 4.90 -23.21 23.74
C TYR A 514 4.89 -24.05 22.46
N ASN A 515 5.24 -23.47 21.31
CA ASN A 515 5.21 -24.17 20.03
C ASN A 515 6.22 -25.31 19.98
N LEU A 516 7.42 -25.14 20.55
CA LEU A 516 8.39 -26.24 20.64
C LEU A 516 7.83 -27.39 21.48
N LYS A 517 7.20 -27.09 22.63
CA LYS A 517 6.56 -28.11 23.47
C LYS A 517 5.37 -28.79 22.80
N MET A 518 4.65 -28.09 21.93
CA MET A 518 3.58 -28.65 21.11
C MET A 518 4.12 -29.71 20.13
N VAL A 519 5.30 -29.49 19.57
CA VAL A 519 5.97 -30.49 18.71
C VAL A 519 6.40 -31.70 19.56
N ASP A 520 7.13 -31.43 20.64
CA ASP A 520 7.63 -32.41 21.61
C ASP A 520 8.09 -31.72 22.90
N ASN A 521 7.72 -32.25 24.08
CA ASN A 521 7.96 -31.59 25.36
C ASN A 521 9.46 -31.33 25.66
N VAL A 522 10.37 -32.19 25.20
CA VAL A 522 11.84 -32.02 25.41
C VAL A 522 12.51 -31.18 24.32
N LEU A 523 11.80 -30.80 23.27
CA LEU A 523 12.37 -30.05 22.14
C LEU A 523 13.02 -28.71 22.50
N PRO A 524 12.48 -27.90 23.44
CA PRO A 524 13.16 -26.67 23.86
C PRO A 524 14.61 -26.91 24.31
N GLU A 525 14.84 -27.97 25.09
CA GLU A 525 16.16 -28.33 25.61
C GLU A 525 17.05 -28.89 24.50
N ILE A 526 16.51 -29.73 23.59
CA ILE A 526 17.23 -30.18 22.40
C ILE A 526 17.75 -28.98 21.60
N ILE A 527 16.93 -27.94 21.38
CA ILE A 527 17.34 -26.72 20.69
C ILE A 527 18.44 -25.98 21.46
N GLY A 528 18.38 -25.98 22.80
CA GLY A 528 19.45 -25.46 23.66
C GLY A 528 20.80 -26.12 23.37
N TYR A 529 20.83 -27.46 23.34
CA TYR A 529 22.03 -28.23 22.98
C TYR A 529 22.50 -27.95 21.55
N LEU A 530 21.60 -27.90 20.57
CA LEU A 530 21.94 -27.58 19.17
C LEU A 530 22.63 -26.21 19.06
N LEU A 531 22.10 -25.19 19.74
CA LEU A 531 22.66 -23.84 19.72
C LEU A 531 24.03 -23.77 20.40
N MET A 532 24.23 -24.48 21.51
CA MET A 532 25.52 -24.54 22.19
C MET A 532 26.57 -25.26 21.33
N ALA A 533 26.21 -26.36 20.68
CA ALA A 533 27.10 -27.05 19.75
C ALA A 533 27.45 -26.17 18.53
N PHE A 534 26.46 -25.50 17.94
CA PHE A 534 26.67 -24.60 16.81
C PHE A 534 27.57 -23.42 17.15
N TYR A 535 27.23 -22.63 18.18
CA TYR A 535 27.99 -21.42 18.50
C TYR A 535 29.32 -21.71 19.22
N GLY A 536 29.40 -22.77 20.01
CA GLY A 536 30.63 -23.17 20.71
C GLY A 536 31.64 -23.86 19.79
N ASN A 537 31.18 -24.76 18.92
CA ASN A 537 32.05 -25.62 18.11
C ASN A 537 32.05 -25.28 16.61
N ARG A 538 31.19 -24.34 16.17
CA ARG A 538 31.05 -23.91 14.76
C ARG A 538 30.61 -25.02 13.80
N ILE A 539 29.82 -25.96 14.28
CA ILE A 539 29.23 -27.03 13.47
C ILE A 539 27.86 -26.55 12.99
N SER A 540 27.68 -26.35 11.67
CA SER A 540 26.45 -25.75 11.13
C SER A 540 25.42 -26.76 10.61
N ASN A 541 25.84 -27.84 9.96
CA ASN A 541 24.90 -28.83 9.42
C ASN A 541 24.21 -29.58 10.56
N LEU A 542 22.89 -29.75 10.46
CA LEU A 542 22.12 -30.36 11.54
C LEU A 542 22.54 -31.81 11.81
N SER A 543 22.80 -32.59 10.76
CA SER A 543 23.30 -33.96 10.87
C SER A 543 24.63 -34.05 11.63
N ASP A 544 25.57 -33.15 11.33
CA ASP A 544 26.88 -33.08 11.99
C ASP A 544 26.74 -32.66 13.46
N ILE A 545 25.84 -31.72 13.77
CA ILE A 545 25.55 -31.34 15.15
C ILE A 545 24.99 -32.53 15.94
N VAL A 546 24.04 -33.27 15.37
CA VAL A 546 23.46 -34.45 16.04
C VAL A 546 24.53 -35.52 16.31
N ASN A 547 25.43 -35.77 15.35
CA ASN A 547 26.57 -36.65 15.55
C ASN A 547 27.43 -36.17 16.74
N TYR A 548 27.82 -34.90 16.71
CA TYR A 548 28.62 -34.31 17.79
C TYR A 548 27.94 -34.42 19.16
N LEU A 549 26.63 -34.14 19.24
CA LEU A 549 25.89 -34.22 20.49
C LEU A 549 25.84 -35.64 21.03
N CYS A 550 25.60 -36.65 20.18
CA CYS A 550 25.55 -38.04 20.62
C CYS A 550 26.93 -38.57 21.03
N ASP A 551 27.99 -38.11 20.37
CA ASP A 551 29.34 -38.63 20.58
C ASP A 551 30.08 -37.93 21.75
N TYR A 552 29.77 -36.65 22.03
CA TYR A 552 30.55 -35.81 22.94
C TYR A 552 29.74 -35.14 24.05
N THR A 553 28.43 -35.40 24.17
CA THR A 553 27.60 -34.84 25.24
C THR A 553 26.73 -35.91 25.91
N ASP A 554 26.13 -35.54 27.03
CA ASP A 554 25.21 -36.38 27.79
C ASP A 554 23.74 -36.21 27.36
N ILE A 555 23.47 -35.59 26.19
CA ILE A 555 22.11 -35.21 25.77
C ILE A 555 21.11 -36.37 25.85
N LEU A 556 21.50 -37.59 25.45
CA LEU A 556 20.61 -38.75 25.42
C LEU A 556 20.19 -39.15 26.85
N THR A 557 21.15 -39.21 27.77
CA THR A 557 20.87 -39.54 29.17
C THR A 557 20.22 -38.39 29.93
N HIS A 558 20.59 -37.14 29.63
CA HIS A 558 20.07 -35.96 30.32
C HIS A 558 18.60 -35.70 29.96
N LEU A 559 18.23 -35.92 28.70
CA LEU A 559 16.87 -35.69 28.18
C LEU A 559 16.00 -36.94 28.10
N ASP A 560 16.49 -38.09 28.61
CA ASP A 560 15.80 -39.38 28.56
C ASP A 560 15.38 -39.77 27.12
N ILE A 561 16.35 -39.72 26.20
CA ILE A 561 16.19 -40.10 24.79
C ILE A 561 16.95 -41.41 24.58
N ASP A 562 16.21 -42.48 24.25
CA ASP A 562 16.75 -43.84 24.16
C ASP A 562 17.94 -43.98 23.21
N ASP A 563 17.83 -43.38 22.02
CA ASP A 563 18.85 -43.49 20.99
C ASP A 563 18.92 -42.27 20.05
N LYS A 564 19.97 -42.27 19.22
CA LYS A 564 20.21 -41.26 18.19
C LYS A 564 19.08 -41.19 17.16
N ALA A 565 18.43 -42.30 16.83
CA ALA A 565 17.36 -42.33 15.84
C ALA A 565 16.10 -41.59 16.36
N MET A 566 15.78 -41.74 17.64
CA MET A 566 14.73 -40.99 18.32
C MET A 566 14.99 -39.49 18.30
N LEU A 567 16.23 -39.06 18.58
CA LEU A 567 16.63 -37.65 18.49
C LEU A 567 16.46 -37.10 17.06
N ILE A 568 16.94 -37.85 16.05
CA ILE A 568 16.82 -37.48 14.63
C ILE A 568 15.33 -37.34 14.25
N ASN A 569 14.47 -38.26 14.69
CA ASN A 569 13.05 -38.23 14.37
C ASN A 569 12.33 -37.04 15.01
N LYS A 570 12.67 -36.67 16.26
CA LYS A 570 12.14 -35.45 16.90
C LYS A 570 12.53 -34.20 16.10
N LEU A 571 13.77 -34.12 15.62
CA LEU A 571 14.25 -33.00 14.80
C LEU A 571 13.61 -32.98 13.41
N LYS A 572 13.49 -34.12 12.72
CA LYS A 572 12.77 -34.23 11.44
C LYS A 572 11.34 -33.72 11.57
N LYS A 573 10.62 -34.13 12.61
CA LYS A 573 9.26 -33.64 12.91
C LYS A 573 9.25 -32.12 13.08
N PHE A 574 10.16 -31.59 13.90
CA PHE A 574 10.30 -30.14 14.09
C PHE A 574 10.51 -29.37 12.78
N LEU A 575 11.37 -29.85 11.88
CA LEU A 575 11.63 -29.20 10.60
C LEU A 575 10.39 -29.19 9.69
N VAL A 576 9.66 -30.31 9.63
CA VAL A 576 8.40 -30.42 8.88
C VAL A 576 7.34 -29.48 9.47
N ASP A 577 7.20 -29.45 10.80
CA ASP A 577 6.23 -28.61 11.47
C ASP A 577 6.53 -27.12 11.20
N ILE A 578 7.81 -26.69 11.22
CA ILE A 578 8.21 -25.34 10.77
C ILE A 578 7.83 -25.07 9.32
N LEU A 579 8.08 -26.03 8.43
CA LEU A 579 7.81 -25.84 7.02
C LEU A 579 6.31 -25.64 6.76
N LEU A 580 5.46 -26.45 7.40
CA LEU A 580 4.04 -26.57 7.04
C LEU A 580 3.07 -25.76 7.92
N GLY A 581 3.43 -25.34 9.14
CA GLY A 581 2.46 -24.63 10.00
C GLY A 581 3.00 -23.84 11.18
N PHE A 582 4.20 -24.14 11.67
CA PHE A 582 4.76 -23.50 12.86
C PHE A 582 5.36 -22.12 12.53
N PHE A 583 4.96 -21.11 13.32
CA PHE A 583 5.54 -19.76 13.33
C PHE A 583 6.12 -19.43 14.71
N ALA A 584 7.24 -18.71 14.78
CA ALA A 584 7.85 -18.37 16.08
C ALA A 584 7.05 -17.31 16.88
N GLY A 585 6.32 -16.43 16.18
CA GLY A 585 5.66 -15.27 16.77
C GLY A 585 4.24 -15.49 17.28
N GLU A 586 3.59 -16.60 16.91
CA GLU A 586 2.19 -16.87 17.20
C GLU A 586 2.03 -18.27 17.80
N LYS A 587 1.07 -18.46 18.71
CA LYS A 587 0.83 -19.80 19.28
C LYS A 587 0.26 -20.72 18.20
N TRP A 588 0.92 -21.85 18.00
CA TRP A 588 0.56 -22.85 17.02
C TRP A 588 -0.39 -23.87 17.64
N ASN A 589 -1.49 -24.17 16.94
CA ASN A 589 -2.51 -25.12 17.37
C ASN A 589 -2.20 -26.58 16.97
N GLY A 590 -1.10 -26.83 16.25
CA GLY A 590 -0.73 -28.15 15.73
C GLY A 590 -1.22 -28.43 14.30
N SER A 591 -2.00 -27.54 13.70
CA SER A 591 -2.52 -27.71 12.34
C SER A 591 -1.52 -27.22 11.29
N TYR A 592 -1.45 -27.91 10.16
CA TYR A 592 -0.69 -27.43 9.00
C TYR A 592 -1.50 -26.38 8.23
N ALA A 593 -0.82 -25.31 7.86
CA ALA A 593 -1.34 -24.24 6.99
C ALA A 593 -1.01 -24.51 5.50
N SER A 594 -0.16 -25.49 5.23
CA SER A 594 0.23 -25.97 3.90
C SER A 594 0.37 -27.48 3.93
N ASN A 595 -0.02 -28.17 2.86
CA ASN A 595 0.10 -29.63 2.73
C ASN A 595 1.25 -30.04 1.80
N GLY A 596 1.90 -29.07 1.15
CA GLY A 596 3.10 -29.32 0.38
C GLY A 596 4.09 -28.16 0.35
N THR A 597 5.18 -28.38 -0.36
CA THR A 597 6.18 -27.35 -0.67
C THR A 597 6.71 -27.58 -2.07
N ILE A 598 6.72 -26.52 -2.88
CA ILE A 598 7.26 -26.48 -4.22
C ILE A 598 8.67 -25.89 -4.14
N VAL A 599 9.64 -26.59 -4.72
CA VAL A 599 11.03 -26.13 -4.82
C VAL A 599 11.28 -25.66 -6.24
N VAL A 600 11.68 -24.39 -6.39
CA VAL A 600 12.14 -23.82 -7.66
C VAL A 600 13.64 -24.04 -7.74
N LYS A 601 14.08 -24.95 -8.62
CA LYS A 601 15.50 -25.28 -8.83
C LYS A 601 16.24 -24.14 -9.54
N GLU A 602 17.57 -24.17 -9.51
CA GLU A 602 18.41 -23.16 -10.16
C GLU A 602 18.15 -23.03 -11.66
N ASN A 603 17.78 -24.12 -12.34
CA ASN A 603 17.41 -24.11 -13.76
C ASN A 603 15.96 -23.65 -14.02
N GLY A 604 15.21 -23.30 -12.97
CA GLY A 604 13.80 -22.91 -13.05
C GLY A 604 12.82 -24.08 -12.99
N ASP A 605 13.27 -25.34 -12.90
CA ASP A 605 12.36 -26.48 -12.78
C ASP A 605 11.62 -26.49 -11.45
N LEU A 606 10.37 -26.95 -11.50
CA LEU A 606 9.52 -27.11 -10.33
C LEU A 606 9.47 -28.58 -9.95
N ILE A 607 9.72 -28.83 -8.67
CA ILE A 607 9.58 -30.15 -8.03
C ILE A 607 8.87 -29.96 -6.70
N THR A 608 8.12 -30.97 -6.26
CA THR A 608 7.18 -30.80 -5.16
C THR A 608 7.34 -31.90 -4.11
N PHE A 609 7.33 -31.49 -2.85
CA PHE A 609 7.08 -32.36 -1.71
C PHE A 609 5.66 -32.18 -1.22
N HIS A 610 5.02 -33.26 -0.77
CA HIS A 610 3.67 -33.24 -0.26
C HIS A 610 3.53 -34.22 0.90
N ILE A 611 2.60 -33.98 1.83
CA ILE A 611 2.41 -34.81 3.04
C ILE A 611 2.14 -36.30 2.76
N ILE A 612 1.70 -36.65 1.54
CA ILE A 612 1.53 -38.04 1.12
C ILE A 612 2.86 -38.81 1.02
N ASN A 613 3.97 -38.09 0.84
CA ASN A 613 5.33 -38.64 0.80
C ASN A 613 6.21 -37.93 1.84
N MET A 614 5.78 -38.05 3.10
CA MET A 614 6.40 -37.38 4.23
C MET A 614 7.86 -37.81 4.48
N GLU A 615 8.22 -39.05 4.16
CA GLU A 615 9.56 -39.57 4.47
C GLU A 615 10.65 -38.91 3.63
N ASN A 616 10.41 -38.72 2.32
CA ASN A 616 11.33 -37.98 1.45
C ASN A 616 11.51 -36.53 1.94
N LEU A 617 10.42 -35.87 2.32
CA LEU A 617 10.47 -34.50 2.84
C LEU A 617 11.27 -34.42 4.15
N LYS A 618 11.05 -35.34 5.09
CA LYS A 618 11.79 -35.39 6.36
C LYS A 618 13.29 -35.57 6.14
N ASN A 619 13.67 -36.49 5.26
CA ASN A 619 15.08 -36.76 4.96
C ASN A 619 15.73 -35.58 4.24
N TYR A 620 15.06 -35.02 3.23
CA TYR A 620 15.53 -33.82 2.53
C TYR A 620 15.80 -32.67 3.50
N LEU A 621 14.84 -32.35 4.38
CA LEU A 621 14.99 -31.27 5.37
C LEU A 621 16.16 -31.56 6.33
N PHE A 622 16.24 -32.76 6.89
CA PHE A 622 17.28 -33.08 7.87
C PHE A 622 18.70 -33.07 7.28
N GLU A 623 18.85 -33.56 6.04
CA GLU A 623 20.15 -33.64 5.36
C GLU A 623 20.62 -32.29 4.82
N ASN A 624 19.71 -31.35 4.51
CA ASN A 624 20.04 -30.08 3.86
C ASN A 624 19.95 -28.85 4.77
N ILE A 625 19.33 -28.94 5.95
CA ILE A 625 19.22 -27.80 6.86
C ILE A 625 20.48 -27.61 7.70
N LYS A 626 20.91 -26.35 7.78
CA LYS A 626 22.00 -25.86 8.64
C LYS A 626 21.56 -24.71 9.53
N LEU A 627 22.24 -24.55 10.66
CA LEU A 627 22.17 -23.36 11.50
C LEU A 627 23.05 -22.25 10.89
N ASP A 628 22.57 -21.01 10.95
CA ASP A 628 23.28 -19.82 10.47
C ASP A 628 23.40 -18.75 11.56
N THR A 629 24.37 -17.84 11.44
CA THR A 629 24.56 -16.74 12.41
C THR A 629 23.93 -15.45 11.90
N PRO A 630 22.79 -15.02 12.46
CA PRO A 630 22.17 -13.76 12.10
C PRO A 630 22.88 -12.57 12.77
N SER A 631 22.48 -11.35 12.36
CA SER A 631 23.01 -10.12 12.96
C SER A 631 22.69 -10.03 14.45
N THR A 632 23.73 -10.07 15.28
CA THR A 632 23.63 -9.97 16.75
C THR A 632 22.98 -8.67 17.21
N SER A 633 23.25 -7.56 16.52
CA SER A 633 22.70 -6.24 16.86
C SER A 633 21.23 -6.13 16.48
N ARG A 634 20.85 -6.61 15.29
CA ARG A 634 19.45 -6.58 14.80
C ARG A 634 18.52 -7.39 15.70
N HIS A 635 18.97 -8.53 16.20
CA HIS A 635 18.14 -9.47 16.97
C HIS A 635 18.45 -9.49 18.48
N LYS A 636 19.35 -8.61 18.94
CA LYS A 636 19.67 -8.36 20.36
C LYS A 636 20.07 -9.62 21.15
N PHE A 637 21.08 -10.35 20.63
CA PHE A 637 21.62 -11.54 21.29
C PHE A 637 23.15 -11.58 21.27
N GLY A 638 23.74 -12.52 22.00
CA GLY A 638 25.19 -12.76 22.00
C GLY A 638 26.00 -11.98 23.01
N THR A 639 25.36 -11.28 23.96
CA THR A 639 25.99 -10.58 25.09
C THR A 639 25.48 -11.14 26.40
N ILE A 640 26.30 -11.06 27.45
CA ILE A 640 25.90 -11.34 28.82
C ILE A 640 25.00 -10.22 29.31
N ILE A 641 23.86 -10.59 29.87
CA ILE A 641 22.85 -9.70 30.46
C ILE A 641 22.78 -10.03 31.95
N GLN A 642 22.91 -9.01 32.80
CA GLN A 642 22.78 -9.17 34.24
C GLN A 642 21.37 -8.73 34.66
N ASP A 643 20.67 -9.58 35.41
CA ASP A 643 19.43 -9.24 36.08
C ASP A 643 19.51 -9.67 37.56
N LYS A 644 19.49 -8.68 38.44
CA LYS A 644 19.76 -8.81 39.88
C LYS A 644 21.11 -9.51 40.14
N THR A 645 21.08 -10.74 40.63
CA THR A 645 22.26 -11.56 40.97
C THR A 645 22.58 -12.62 39.92
N LYS A 646 21.77 -12.73 38.86
CA LYS A 646 21.90 -13.78 37.85
C LYS A 646 22.41 -13.21 36.53
N ASN A 647 23.20 -14.03 35.85
CA ASN A 647 23.77 -13.73 34.54
C ASN A 647 23.08 -14.58 33.48
N TYR A 648 22.76 -13.97 32.34
CA TYR A 648 22.08 -14.63 31.25
C TYR A 648 22.81 -14.41 29.93
N PHE A 649 22.71 -15.36 29.02
CA PHE A 649 23.22 -15.27 27.66
C PHE A 649 22.13 -15.65 26.67
N LYS A 650 22.02 -14.91 25.57
CA LYS A 650 21.04 -15.20 24.52
C LYS A 650 21.73 -15.72 23.26
N LEU A 651 21.21 -16.80 22.71
CA LEU A 651 21.57 -17.33 21.38
C LEU A 651 20.32 -17.29 20.48
N ASN A 652 20.51 -17.17 19.16
CA ASN A 652 19.41 -17.11 18.20
C ASN A 652 19.37 -18.37 17.33
N LEU A 653 18.18 -18.89 17.05
CA LEU A 653 17.97 -19.96 16.09
C LEU A 653 17.60 -19.38 14.72
N GLN A 654 18.43 -19.67 13.72
CA GLN A 654 18.13 -19.46 12.31
C GLN A 654 18.43 -20.75 11.55
N LEU A 655 17.48 -21.21 10.74
CA LEU A 655 17.59 -22.45 9.96
C LEU A 655 17.51 -22.15 8.47
N ARG A 656 18.51 -22.60 7.71
CA ARG A 656 18.64 -22.38 6.26
C ARG A 656 18.96 -23.67 5.52
N PHE A 657 18.57 -23.72 4.25
CA PHE A 657 18.99 -24.77 3.33
C PHE A 657 20.47 -24.61 2.90
#